data_AF-A0A8H6UG13-F1
#
_entry.id   AF-A0A8H6UG13-F1
#
_cell.length_a   1.000
_cell.length_b   1.000
_cell.length_c   1.000
_cell.angle_alpha   90.00
_cell.angle_beta   90.00
_cell.angle_gamma   90.00
#
_symmetry.space_group_name_H-M   'P 1'
#
loop_
_entity.id
_entity.type
_entity.pdbx_description
1 polymer ?
#
loop_
_entity_poly.entity_id
_entity_poly.type
_entity_poly.pdbx_seq_one_letter_code
_entity_poly.pdbx_strand_id
1 'polypeptide(L)'
;MASRILSHSDYTVAWICALPLEMAAAKVMLDEVHASMPQPETDHNVYTLGTVSGHNVVVACLPSGVYGTISASTVVSHMVSTYPNIRFGLMVGIGGGVPSRSADIRLGDVVVSKPTATSGGVIQYDYGKTLRGGRFQRTGSLNKPPPVLLKAVAQMESDYMIGKNLVSKIIGDALQKEEIREKFTRPGCDWLFKWTYDHEGEEADCSACDHKQLVDRPPRTNDEPYIHHGLIASGDQVIKDAKTRNFIAQDLDILCFEMEAAGLMDELSSLAIRGICDYCDSHKNKQWQGYAALTAAAYAKVLLSVVPIYHHRKVLRASKESVWMVPFRKNSRFVGREEEISKIEGLIMQQDGPGRIAICGLGGVGKTQIAVELAYRMRNRDPQCSIFWISCTSYESLEQAYMSIASKLEMTDIKPAEVKEQVKAYLSQESMAKWLLLFDNADDMDMWTMTDFLPESERGHIVFTTRSRQIGVKLASPNVVMISEPHTETAVEILRKSLIKRDLLDDCEAATALLKELTCLPLAITQAAAYINEKDIGLSEYTTLLHESEPDVIELLSEDFGDEGRYKDIQNPVATTWWISFQQIQRLNQTAIDYLYFMACISPRHIPPSLLPQTISKKKKVDAIGLLKAFSFVNEEVGDYSLNLHRLVHLATRNWMRENQQFSQQILKTADRLSEAFPDDDHNNRKLWREYLPHVLSMVGEVEFQQEQEKYVDMLQKIGDCLFCDGRYKEAEYQFLRVLNIQKQELGPEHPETLISMSNLASTYWSQGRWKEAEELEVEVLRLSKQVLGPEHPEALASMGSLASTYRKQGQWKDAEELQVEVLRISKQVQGSEHPNTLHSMANLASTYWSQGRWKEAEELEVEVMKMSKQVLGLGHPDTLTRMGNLALTYCSQGRWKDAEVLEVEVMEMFKQVLGLEHPDTLISMVNLASTYWNQGRWKDAEELEVEVLRMSEWVLGPEHPSTLISMGNLASTYQSQGRWKEAEELDIEAMEMRKQVQGPEHPDTLTSMNNLAITWRSQEKLQAASALMEQCVALRNKVLGPDHPDALSSTQTLRDWAEEDRPLRPSQAESDQHPDGISAAAVVTELDNDEHIERTEPYQSQIGLATPAKLFLEKHPILIASRSSSSVPPTHDLEDVD
;
A
#
# COMPACT_ATOMS: atom_id res chain seq x y z
N MET A 1 21.57 -17.30 73.62
CA MET A 1 21.57 -17.05 72.18
C MET A 1 20.17 -17.35 71.68
N ALA A 2 19.46 -16.35 71.13
CA ALA A 2 18.11 -16.54 70.64
C ALA A 2 18.15 -17.51 69.44
N SER A 3 17.41 -18.62 69.53
CA SER A 3 17.28 -19.58 68.42
C SER A 3 16.75 -18.83 67.20
N ARG A 4 17.54 -18.77 66.14
CA ARG A 4 17.16 -18.17 64.86
C ARG A 4 15.95 -18.95 64.34
N ILE A 5 14.78 -18.33 64.30
CA ILE A 5 13.58 -18.96 63.74
C ILE A 5 13.80 -19.06 62.23
N LEU A 6 14.06 -20.27 61.75
CA LEU A 6 14.18 -20.59 60.34
C LEU A 6 12.79 -20.83 59.75
N SER A 7 12.61 -20.42 58.49
CA SER A 7 11.42 -20.59 57.67
C SER A 7 11.74 -21.45 56.44
N HIS A 8 10.72 -21.93 55.73
CA HIS A 8 10.89 -22.67 54.47
C HIS A 8 11.78 -21.94 53.45
N SER A 9 11.66 -20.61 53.38
CA SER A 9 12.46 -19.75 52.51
C SER A 9 13.94 -19.63 52.90
N ASP A 10 14.34 -20.08 54.09
CA ASP A 10 15.75 -20.02 54.50
C ASP A 10 16.58 -21.19 53.93
N TYR A 11 15.95 -22.21 53.35
CA TYR A 11 16.63 -23.38 52.80
C TYR A 11 16.89 -23.21 51.30
N THR A 12 18.14 -23.40 50.90
CA THR A 12 18.62 -23.01 49.56
C THR A 12 19.23 -24.15 48.76
N VAL A 13 19.38 -25.33 49.35
CA VAL A 13 20.01 -26.50 48.73
C VAL A 13 19.12 -27.72 48.94
N ALA A 14 18.77 -28.40 47.85
CA ALA A 14 18.12 -29.70 47.92
C ALA A 14 19.16 -30.82 47.90
N TRP A 15 18.99 -31.83 48.73
CA TRP A 15 19.80 -33.05 48.75
C TRP A 15 18.87 -34.25 48.64
N ILE A 16 18.89 -34.91 47.48
CA ILE A 16 17.98 -36.00 47.15
C ILE A 16 18.74 -37.33 47.19
N CYS A 17 18.15 -38.30 47.88
CA CYS A 17 18.65 -39.67 48.01
C CYS A 17 17.60 -40.68 47.51
N ALA A 18 18.02 -41.72 46.82
CA ALA A 18 17.18 -42.81 46.38
C ALA A 18 16.91 -43.84 47.49
N LEU A 19 17.90 -44.10 48.35
CA LEU A 19 17.83 -45.16 49.36
C LEU A 19 17.98 -44.63 50.79
N PRO A 20 17.36 -45.29 51.80
CA PRO A 20 17.53 -44.94 53.20
C PRO A 20 18.99 -44.94 53.67
N LEU A 21 19.83 -45.81 53.08
CA LEU A 21 21.27 -45.88 53.35
C LEU A 21 22.00 -44.60 52.88
N GLU A 22 21.61 -44.05 51.74
CA GLU A 22 22.17 -42.80 51.20
C GLU A 22 21.71 -41.61 52.04
N MET A 23 20.44 -41.58 52.45
CA MET A 23 19.94 -40.55 53.37
C MET A 23 20.66 -40.62 54.73
N ALA A 24 21.01 -41.82 55.22
CA ALA A 24 21.81 -41.97 56.44
C ALA A 24 23.21 -41.37 56.25
N ALA A 25 23.87 -41.61 55.11
CA ALA A 25 25.15 -40.98 54.78
C ALA A 25 25.03 -39.44 54.70
N ALA A 26 23.96 -38.92 54.08
CA ALA A 26 23.68 -37.48 54.01
C ALA A 26 23.50 -36.85 55.40
N LYS A 27 22.79 -37.54 56.31
CA LYS A 27 22.62 -37.09 57.71
C LYS A 27 23.92 -36.99 58.48
N VAL A 28 24.89 -37.87 58.19
CA VAL A 28 26.24 -37.81 58.79
C VAL A 28 27.00 -36.56 58.34
N MET A 29 26.65 -36.00 57.18
CA MET A 29 27.29 -34.80 56.63
C MET A 29 26.74 -33.48 57.20
N LEU A 30 25.59 -33.50 57.87
CA LEU A 30 25.00 -32.32 58.51
C LEU A 30 25.87 -31.83 59.69
N ASP A 31 26.19 -30.55 59.70
CA ASP A 31 26.87 -29.88 60.82
C ASP A 31 25.90 -29.59 61.98
N GLU A 32 24.64 -29.26 61.64
CA GLU A 32 23.53 -29.04 62.56
C GLU A 32 22.24 -29.63 61.96
N VAL A 33 21.39 -30.24 62.80
CA VAL A 33 20.08 -30.75 62.42
C VAL A 33 19.01 -29.80 62.94
N HIS A 34 18.14 -29.31 62.06
CA HIS A 34 17.06 -28.39 62.39
C HIS A 34 15.77 -29.15 62.73
N ALA A 35 14.87 -28.52 63.50
CA ALA A 35 13.55 -29.08 63.80
C ALA A 35 12.68 -29.15 62.53
N SER A 36 11.80 -30.16 62.46
CA SER A 36 10.84 -30.31 61.36
C SER A 36 9.86 -29.12 61.31
N MET A 37 9.48 -28.72 60.10
CA MET A 37 8.53 -27.62 59.86
C MET A 37 7.16 -28.12 59.40
N PRO A 38 6.07 -27.35 59.61
CA PRO A 38 4.73 -27.69 59.10
C PRO A 38 4.70 -27.66 57.57
N GLN A 39 4.07 -28.64 56.94
CA GLN A 39 4.04 -28.79 55.48
C GLN A 39 2.59 -28.78 54.94
N PRO A 40 2.38 -28.40 53.66
CA PRO A 40 1.06 -28.49 53.02
C PRO A 40 0.53 -29.94 52.97
N GLU A 41 -0.79 -30.13 53.03
CA GLU A 41 -1.41 -31.48 52.93
C GLU A 41 -1.12 -32.17 51.58
N THR A 42 -0.78 -31.39 50.55
CA THR A 42 -0.43 -31.87 49.21
C THR A 42 1.01 -32.40 49.12
N ASP A 43 1.86 -32.10 50.09
CA ASP A 43 3.24 -32.61 50.12
C ASP A 43 3.36 -33.82 51.06
N HIS A 44 3.59 -34.98 50.47
CA HIS A 44 3.74 -36.25 51.19
C HIS A 44 5.20 -36.61 51.49
N ASN A 45 6.16 -35.74 51.19
CA ASN A 45 7.55 -36.01 51.50
C ASN A 45 7.85 -35.89 52.99
N VAL A 46 8.91 -36.60 53.41
CA VAL A 46 9.46 -36.50 54.75
C VAL A 46 10.87 -35.91 54.66
N TYR A 47 11.01 -34.66 55.11
CA TYR A 47 12.27 -33.94 55.05
C TYR A 47 13.10 -34.07 56.33
N THR A 48 14.42 -34.17 56.15
CA THR A 48 15.39 -33.86 57.19
C THR A 48 16.05 -32.52 56.87
N LEU A 49 16.05 -31.62 57.84
CA LEU A 49 16.52 -30.25 57.67
C LEU A 49 17.82 -30.05 58.43
N GLY A 50 18.76 -29.30 57.88
CA GLY A 50 20.01 -29.01 58.58
C GLY A 50 20.93 -28.02 57.85
N THR A 51 22.14 -27.86 58.37
CA THR A 51 23.20 -27.08 57.71
C THR A 51 24.35 -27.95 57.25
N VAL A 52 24.94 -27.64 56.09
CA VAL A 52 26.20 -28.21 55.61
C VAL A 52 27.10 -27.09 55.11
N SER A 53 28.27 -26.92 55.73
CA SER A 53 29.27 -25.92 55.36
C SER A 53 28.69 -24.50 55.25
N GLY A 54 27.72 -24.16 56.13
CA GLY A 54 27.03 -22.86 56.16
C GLY A 54 25.84 -22.70 55.21
N HIS A 55 25.50 -23.72 54.40
CA HIS A 55 24.27 -23.75 53.59
C HIS A 55 23.15 -24.45 54.35
N ASN A 56 21.92 -23.90 54.28
CA ASN A 56 20.73 -24.58 54.78
C ASN A 56 20.24 -25.59 53.72
N VAL A 57 20.19 -26.87 54.10
CA VAL A 57 19.92 -28.01 53.21
C VAL A 57 18.61 -28.70 53.59
N VAL A 58 17.83 -29.05 52.57
CA VAL A 58 16.65 -29.92 52.67
C VAL A 58 17.03 -31.30 52.14
N VAL A 59 17.01 -32.32 53.00
CA VAL A 59 17.29 -33.71 52.62
C VAL A 59 15.99 -34.48 52.46
N ALA A 60 15.78 -35.13 51.32
CA ALA A 60 14.67 -36.08 51.12
C ALA A 60 15.17 -37.41 50.59
N CYS A 61 14.42 -38.47 50.92
CA CYS A 61 14.59 -39.79 50.37
C CYS A 61 13.37 -40.14 49.52
N LEU A 62 13.58 -40.86 48.41
CA LEU A 62 12.48 -41.46 47.65
C LEU A 62 11.66 -42.43 48.53
N PRO A 63 10.37 -42.66 48.23
CA PRO A 63 9.52 -43.59 48.98
C PRO A 63 10.15 -44.98 49.07
N SER A 64 10.10 -45.59 50.25
CA SER A 64 10.75 -46.88 50.49
C SER A 64 10.25 -47.95 49.53
N GLY A 65 11.15 -48.50 48.71
CA GLY A 65 10.84 -49.52 47.70
C GLY A 65 10.39 -48.97 46.34
N VAL A 66 10.35 -47.64 46.16
CA VAL A 66 9.98 -46.98 44.89
C VAL A 66 11.15 -46.13 44.39
N TYR A 67 11.82 -46.63 43.36
CA TYR A 67 12.93 -45.96 42.66
C TYR A 67 12.53 -45.62 41.23
N GLY A 68 13.42 -44.97 40.48
CA GLY A 68 13.17 -44.54 39.12
C GLY A 68 12.92 -43.04 38.97
N THR A 69 12.89 -42.59 37.72
CA THR A 69 12.88 -41.18 37.34
C THR A 69 11.60 -40.47 37.78
N ILE A 70 10.43 -41.11 37.66
CA ILE A 70 9.12 -40.53 38.05
C ILE A 70 9.06 -40.24 39.56
N SER A 71 9.57 -41.17 40.37
CA SER A 71 9.61 -41.04 41.83
C SER A 71 10.48 -39.86 42.25
N ALA A 72 11.67 -39.75 41.64
CA ALA A 72 12.58 -38.63 41.87
C ALA A 72 11.97 -37.28 41.46
N SER A 73 11.30 -37.22 40.30
CA SER A 73 10.58 -36.03 39.82
C SER A 73 9.52 -35.56 40.81
N THR A 74 8.71 -36.50 41.33
CA THR A 74 7.62 -36.21 42.28
C THR A 74 8.15 -35.65 43.60
N VAL A 75 9.21 -36.26 44.15
CA VAL A 75 9.85 -35.79 45.40
C VAL A 75 10.37 -34.36 45.22
N VAL A 76 11.01 -34.07 44.08
CA VAL A 76 11.58 -32.75 43.79
C VAL A 76 10.50 -31.70 43.54
N SER A 77 9.46 -32.00 42.77
CA SER A 77 8.36 -31.08 42.48
C SER A 77 7.71 -30.57 43.77
N HIS A 78 7.40 -31.49 44.68
CA HIS A 78 6.87 -31.13 46.01
C HIS A 78 7.90 -30.39 46.88
N MET A 79 9.19 -30.80 46.84
CA MET A 79 10.24 -30.13 47.61
C MET A 79 10.45 -28.68 47.20
N VAL A 80 10.48 -28.39 45.90
CA VAL A 80 10.65 -27.02 45.40
C VAL A 80 9.41 -26.18 45.71
N SER A 81 8.21 -26.78 45.68
CA SER A 81 6.97 -26.12 46.12
C SER A 81 6.98 -25.76 47.61
N THR A 82 7.42 -26.68 48.48
CA THR A 82 7.47 -26.47 49.93
C THR A 82 8.62 -25.55 50.36
N TYR A 83 9.76 -25.58 49.65
CA TYR A 83 10.95 -24.77 49.93
C TYR A 83 11.32 -23.89 48.72
N PRO A 84 10.67 -22.73 48.57
CA PRO A 84 10.68 -21.95 47.32
C PRO A 84 12.03 -21.31 46.98
N ASN A 85 12.99 -21.28 47.92
CA ASN A 85 14.29 -20.66 47.73
C ASN A 85 15.42 -21.66 47.44
N ILE A 86 15.10 -22.93 47.17
CA ILE A 86 16.07 -23.91 46.68
C ILE A 86 16.68 -23.40 45.38
N ARG A 87 18.01 -23.24 45.35
CA ARG A 87 18.74 -22.71 44.19
C ARG A 87 19.27 -23.79 43.26
N PHE A 88 19.55 -24.95 43.82
CA PHE A 88 20.07 -26.11 43.10
C PHE A 88 19.87 -27.38 43.92
N GLY A 89 19.85 -28.51 43.23
CA GLY A 89 19.81 -29.83 43.85
C GLY A 89 21.13 -30.59 43.75
N LEU A 90 21.31 -31.53 44.66
CA LEU A 90 22.34 -32.55 44.63
C LEU A 90 21.63 -33.91 44.65
N MET A 91 21.77 -34.68 43.58
CA MET A 91 21.34 -36.09 43.56
C MET A 91 22.51 -36.93 44.01
N VAL A 92 22.52 -37.31 45.29
CA VAL A 92 23.64 -37.99 45.93
C VAL A 92 23.24 -39.40 46.33
N GLY A 93 23.96 -40.38 45.81
CA GLY A 93 23.67 -41.76 46.12
C GLY A 93 24.71 -42.72 45.57
N ILE A 94 24.32 -43.98 45.43
CA ILE A 94 25.16 -45.02 44.83
C ILE A 94 24.81 -45.22 43.36
N GLY A 95 25.77 -45.74 42.59
CA GLY A 95 25.59 -46.13 41.21
C GLY A 95 26.56 -47.26 40.85
N GLY A 96 26.39 -47.82 39.67
CA GLY A 96 27.31 -48.81 39.13
C GLY A 96 28.35 -48.14 38.24
N GLY A 97 29.62 -48.53 38.37
CA GLY A 97 30.73 -47.94 37.64
C GLY A 97 31.04 -48.68 36.35
N VAL A 98 31.60 -47.96 35.38
CA VAL A 98 32.04 -48.52 34.10
C VAL A 98 33.57 -48.39 33.97
N PRO A 99 34.33 -49.43 34.35
CA PRO A 99 35.78 -49.41 34.19
C PRO A 99 36.16 -49.41 32.71
N SER A 100 37.09 -48.54 32.32
CA SER A 100 37.59 -48.42 30.95
C SER A 100 39.11 -48.23 30.94
N ARG A 101 39.72 -48.21 29.74
CA ARG A 101 41.15 -47.89 29.61
C ARG A 101 41.47 -46.42 29.92
N SER A 102 40.49 -45.52 29.74
CA SER A 102 40.64 -44.07 30.00
C SER A 102 40.26 -43.68 31.43
N ALA A 103 39.46 -44.50 32.12
CA ALA A 103 39.04 -44.30 33.49
C ALA A 103 39.07 -45.61 34.29
N ASP A 104 40.07 -45.75 35.18
CA ASP A 104 40.17 -46.88 36.13
C ASP A 104 39.20 -46.67 37.30
N ILE A 105 37.90 -46.89 37.06
CA ILE A 105 36.85 -46.77 38.08
C ILE A 105 36.87 -48.01 38.99
N ARG A 106 36.88 -47.78 40.31
CA ARG A 106 36.90 -48.83 41.34
C ARG A 106 35.75 -48.69 42.34
N LEU A 107 35.46 -49.78 43.05
CA LEU A 107 34.43 -49.74 44.11
C LEU A 107 34.86 -48.76 45.21
N GLY A 108 33.92 -47.92 45.64
CA GLY A 108 34.13 -46.81 46.57
C GLY A 108 34.56 -45.49 45.94
N ASP A 109 34.95 -45.47 44.65
CA ASP A 109 35.18 -44.22 43.91
C ASP A 109 33.90 -43.40 43.77
N VAL A 110 34.04 -42.13 43.36
CA VAL A 110 32.92 -41.24 43.10
C VAL A 110 32.93 -40.82 41.63
N VAL A 111 31.78 -40.90 40.97
CA VAL A 111 31.55 -40.35 39.63
C VAL A 111 30.62 -39.14 39.75
N VAL A 112 31.02 -38.03 39.15
CA VAL A 112 30.29 -36.75 39.18
C VAL A 112 29.92 -36.36 37.76
N SER A 113 28.65 -36.02 37.54
CA SER A 113 28.14 -35.66 36.21
C SER A 113 28.81 -34.39 35.68
N LYS A 114 29.44 -34.47 34.49
CA LYS A 114 30.10 -33.34 33.82
C LYS A 114 29.56 -33.15 32.39
N PRO A 115 29.04 -31.96 32.04
CA PRO A 115 28.56 -31.69 30.68
C PRO A 115 29.64 -31.83 29.61
N THR A 116 29.23 -32.26 28.42
CA THR A 116 30.06 -32.26 27.20
C THR A 116 29.47 -31.28 26.17
N ALA A 117 30.09 -31.17 24.99
CA ALA A 117 29.54 -30.35 23.90
C ALA A 117 28.13 -30.77 23.48
N THR A 118 27.79 -32.05 23.66
CA THR A 118 26.56 -32.68 23.13
C THR A 118 25.63 -33.21 24.22
N SER A 119 26.00 -33.15 25.50
CA SER A 119 25.20 -33.69 26.61
C SER A 119 25.25 -32.82 27.87
N GLY A 120 24.13 -32.82 28.61
CA GLY A 120 23.95 -32.09 29.87
C GLY A 120 24.78 -32.61 31.05
N GLY A 121 25.44 -33.77 30.93
CA GLY A 121 26.19 -34.42 32.02
C GLY A 121 25.49 -35.67 32.56
N VAL A 122 24.15 -35.70 32.46
CA VAL A 122 23.32 -36.89 32.66
C VAL A 122 22.62 -37.22 31.34
N ILE A 123 22.55 -38.51 30.98
CA ILE A 123 21.87 -38.98 29.77
C ILE A 123 20.79 -39.98 30.17
N GLN A 124 19.53 -39.71 29.79
CA GLN A 124 18.49 -40.71 29.89
C GLN A 124 18.64 -41.74 28.76
N TYR A 125 19.20 -42.91 29.07
CA TYR A 125 19.68 -43.84 28.03
C TYR A 125 18.57 -44.70 27.42
N ASP A 126 17.43 -44.83 28.10
CA ASP A 126 16.27 -45.62 27.70
C ASP A 126 15.09 -44.77 27.19
N TYR A 127 15.28 -43.46 27.02
CA TYR A 127 14.27 -42.54 26.48
C TYR A 127 14.56 -42.14 25.02
N GLY A 128 13.61 -42.44 24.13
CA GLY A 128 13.82 -42.29 22.69
C GLY A 128 12.83 -43.09 21.84
N LYS A 129 13.11 -43.13 20.53
CA LYS A 129 12.29 -43.82 19.53
C LYS A 129 13.03 -45.03 18.97
N THR A 130 12.37 -46.17 18.90
CA THR A 130 12.87 -47.34 18.17
C THR A 130 12.60 -47.17 16.68
N LEU A 131 13.65 -47.04 15.87
CA LEU A 131 13.57 -46.92 14.42
C LEU A 131 13.46 -48.31 13.74
N ARG A 132 13.15 -48.33 12.43
CA ARG A 132 13.10 -49.56 11.62
C ARG A 132 14.43 -50.33 11.75
N GLY A 133 14.34 -51.65 11.98
CA GLY A 133 15.49 -52.52 12.21
C GLY A 133 15.94 -52.62 13.68
N GLY A 134 15.16 -52.10 14.64
CA GLY A 134 15.44 -52.24 16.08
C GLY A 134 16.50 -51.26 16.62
N ARG A 135 16.88 -50.25 15.82
CA ARG A 135 17.86 -49.23 16.22
C ARG A 135 17.19 -48.18 17.10
N PHE A 136 17.61 -48.09 18.35
CA PHE A 136 17.10 -47.07 19.28
C PHE A 136 17.76 -45.71 19.01
N GLN A 137 16.95 -44.67 18.84
CA GLN A 137 17.39 -43.28 18.69
C GLN A 137 16.90 -42.46 19.88
N ARG A 138 17.84 -41.97 20.69
CA ARG A 138 17.53 -41.08 21.82
C ARG A 138 17.03 -39.73 21.33
N THR A 139 16.05 -39.16 22.04
CA THR A 139 15.44 -37.87 21.71
C THR A 139 15.47 -36.95 22.92
N GLY A 140 15.93 -35.71 22.73
CA GLY A 140 16.04 -34.72 23.80
C GLY A 140 17.40 -34.71 24.50
N SER A 141 17.63 -33.67 25.30
CA SER A 141 18.81 -33.51 26.15
C SER A 141 18.38 -32.93 27.49
N LEU A 142 18.82 -33.54 28.59
CA LEU A 142 18.54 -33.05 29.94
C LEU A 142 19.32 -31.76 30.23
N ASN A 143 18.78 -30.93 31.12
CA ASN A 143 19.42 -29.70 31.58
C ASN A 143 20.82 -29.94 32.18
N LYS A 144 21.70 -28.95 32.02
CA LYS A 144 23.06 -28.95 32.59
C LYS A 144 23.01 -28.60 34.08
N PRO A 145 23.93 -29.12 34.92
CA PRO A 145 24.10 -28.63 36.28
C PRO A 145 24.33 -27.12 36.32
N PRO A 146 23.86 -26.44 37.38
CA PRO A 146 24.03 -25.00 37.55
C PRO A 146 25.49 -24.55 37.40
N PRO A 147 25.75 -23.39 36.77
CA PRO A 147 27.11 -22.88 36.60
C PRO A 147 27.88 -22.72 37.91
N VAL A 148 27.19 -22.45 39.03
CA VAL A 148 27.83 -22.35 40.36
C VAL A 148 28.41 -23.69 40.82
N LEU A 149 27.73 -24.80 40.56
CA LEU A 149 28.21 -26.14 40.88
C LEU A 149 29.34 -26.55 39.94
N LEU A 150 29.23 -26.27 38.65
CA LEU A 150 30.29 -26.57 37.68
C LEU A 150 31.59 -25.80 37.98
N LYS A 151 31.49 -24.53 38.41
CA LYS A 151 32.64 -23.75 38.86
C LYS A 151 33.23 -24.29 40.16
N ALA A 152 32.40 -24.74 41.10
CA ALA A 152 32.88 -25.38 42.33
C ALA A 152 33.58 -26.71 42.04
N VAL A 153 33.06 -27.52 41.11
CA VAL A 153 33.71 -28.74 40.63
C VAL A 153 35.07 -28.43 39.99
N ALA A 154 35.14 -27.42 39.11
CA ALA A 154 36.41 -27.00 38.50
C ALA A 154 37.44 -26.52 39.55
N GLN A 155 36.99 -25.81 40.59
CA GLN A 155 37.84 -25.41 41.71
C GLN A 155 38.34 -26.63 42.50
N MET A 156 37.47 -27.62 42.75
CA MET A 156 37.86 -28.87 43.42
C MET A 156 38.82 -29.72 42.58
N GLU A 157 38.61 -29.81 41.26
CA GLU A 157 39.55 -30.45 40.33
C GLU A 157 40.94 -29.79 40.43
N SER A 158 40.98 -28.45 40.47
CA SER A 158 42.21 -27.69 40.64
C SER A 158 42.87 -27.94 42.01
N ASP A 159 42.10 -27.96 43.09
CA ASP A 159 42.63 -28.20 44.44
C ASP A 159 43.18 -29.64 44.59
N TYR A 160 42.55 -30.61 43.92
CA TYR A 160 43.04 -31.99 43.86
C TYR A 160 44.38 -32.09 43.12
N MET A 161 44.56 -31.37 41.99
CA MET A 161 45.83 -31.36 41.24
C MET A 161 47.03 -30.84 42.05
N ILE A 162 46.79 -29.99 43.06
CA ILE A 162 47.83 -29.47 43.97
C ILE A 162 47.91 -30.26 45.30
N GLY A 163 47.25 -31.42 45.38
CA GLY A 163 47.34 -32.35 46.53
C GLY A 163 46.43 -32.05 47.71
N LYS A 164 45.43 -31.16 47.59
CA LYS A 164 44.45 -30.93 48.66
C LYS A 164 43.28 -31.91 48.54
N ASN A 165 43.36 -33.06 49.20
CA ASN A 165 42.25 -34.04 49.24
C ASN A 165 41.45 -33.95 50.56
N LEU A 166 40.33 -33.22 50.55
CA LEU A 166 39.45 -33.09 51.73
C LEU A 166 38.43 -34.23 51.88
N VAL A 167 38.16 -34.99 50.82
CA VAL A 167 37.15 -36.07 50.84
C VAL A 167 37.59 -37.20 51.76
N SER A 168 38.84 -37.67 51.62
CA SER A 168 39.42 -38.71 52.46
C SER A 168 39.43 -38.33 53.95
N LYS A 169 39.65 -37.05 54.26
CA LYS A 169 39.60 -36.53 55.63
C LYS A 169 38.20 -36.62 56.22
N ILE A 170 37.17 -36.17 55.48
CA ILE A 170 35.77 -36.23 55.95
C ILE A 170 35.32 -37.67 56.18
N ILE A 171 35.73 -38.61 55.32
CA ILE A 171 35.44 -40.04 55.50
C ILE A 171 36.09 -40.56 56.77
N GLY A 172 37.37 -40.25 57.00
CA GLY A 172 38.11 -40.64 58.21
C GLY A 172 37.45 -40.11 59.48
N ASP A 173 37.04 -38.84 59.48
CA ASP A 173 36.34 -38.21 60.61
C ASP A 173 34.96 -38.86 60.87
N ALA A 174 34.21 -39.20 59.82
CA ALA A 174 32.91 -39.86 59.94
C ALA A 174 33.02 -41.28 60.53
N LEU A 175 34.06 -42.04 60.18
CA LEU A 175 34.28 -43.42 60.63
C LEU A 175 34.83 -43.54 62.06
N GLN A 176 35.16 -42.43 62.73
CA GLN A 176 35.50 -42.43 64.16
C GLN A 176 34.30 -42.75 65.06
N LYS A 177 33.07 -42.51 64.56
CA LYS A 177 31.83 -42.86 65.28
C LYS A 177 31.52 -44.35 65.10
N GLU A 178 31.48 -45.09 66.21
CA GLU A 178 31.32 -46.55 66.22
C GLU A 178 30.04 -47.01 65.47
N GLU A 179 28.93 -46.30 65.67
CA GLU A 179 27.63 -46.54 65.01
C GLU A 179 27.68 -46.40 63.47
N ILE A 180 28.55 -45.52 62.96
CA ILE A 180 28.75 -45.32 61.52
C ILE A 180 29.73 -46.35 60.97
N ARG A 181 30.76 -46.71 61.75
CA ARG A 181 31.79 -47.67 61.36
C ARG A 181 31.21 -49.04 61.01
N GLU A 182 30.21 -49.52 61.74
CA GLU A 182 29.60 -50.84 61.47
C GLU A 182 29.01 -50.97 60.05
N LYS A 183 28.44 -49.90 59.49
CA LYS A 183 27.71 -49.93 58.21
C LYS A 183 28.45 -49.30 57.03
N PHE A 184 29.41 -48.42 57.30
CA PHE A 184 30.06 -47.60 56.28
C PHE A 184 31.57 -47.86 56.15
N THR A 185 32.13 -48.86 56.82
CA THR A 185 33.56 -49.21 56.65
C THR A 185 33.86 -49.72 55.24
N ARG A 186 35.03 -49.35 54.71
CA ARG A 186 35.53 -49.81 53.41
C ARG A 186 35.72 -51.34 53.40
N PRO A 187 35.07 -52.09 52.50
CA PRO A 187 35.35 -53.51 52.31
C PRO A 187 36.75 -53.76 51.75
N GLY A 188 37.35 -54.91 52.05
CA GLY A 188 38.73 -55.24 51.66
C GLY A 188 38.91 -55.76 50.23
N CYS A 189 37.82 -56.09 49.52
CA CYS A 189 37.89 -56.80 48.25
C CYS A 189 37.12 -56.06 47.14
N ASP A 190 37.85 -55.46 46.21
CA ASP A 190 37.34 -54.91 44.94
C ASP A 190 37.64 -55.90 43.80
N TRP A 191 36.62 -56.69 43.44
CA TRP A 191 36.70 -57.71 42.39
C TRP A 191 36.04 -57.23 41.11
N LEU A 192 36.83 -57.10 40.03
CA LEU A 192 36.34 -56.85 38.69
C LEU A 192 36.57 -58.09 37.84
N PHE A 193 35.49 -58.74 37.40
CA PHE A 193 35.54 -59.90 36.52
C PHE A 193 35.55 -59.49 35.04
N LYS A 194 36.05 -60.37 34.16
CA LYS A 194 35.95 -60.18 32.71
C LYS A 194 34.47 -60.11 32.31
N TRP A 195 34.12 -59.16 31.46
CA TRP A 195 32.74 -58.91 31.01
C TRP A 195 32.06 -60.09 30.30
N THR A 196 32.81 -61.13 29.92
CA THR A 196 32.28 -62.38 29.32
C THR A 196 31.95 -63.46 30.34
N TYR A 197 32.31 -63.27 31.61
CA TYR A 197 32.03 -64.19 32.70
C TYR A 197 30.78 -63.70 33.44
N ASP A 198 29.81 -64.58 33.61
CA ASP A 198 28.57 -64.30 34.35
C ASP A 198 28.58 -65.05 35.68
N HIS A 199 27.92 -64.46 36.68
CA HIS A 199 27.78 -65.08 37.99
C HIS A 199 26.83 -66.29 37.90
N GLU A 200 27.31 -67.49 38.27
CA GLU A 200 26.56 -68.75 38.12
C GLU A 200 25.75 -69.16 39.37
N GLY A 201 25.87 -68.45 40.51
CA GLY A 201 25.23 -68.79 41.78
C GLY A 201 24.01 -67.93 42.16
N GLU A 202 23.25 -68.37 43.18
CA GLU A 202 22.17 -67.56 43.79
C GLU A 202 22.69 -66.63 44.92
N GLU A 203 23.93 -66.82 45.38
CA GLU A 203 24.54 -66.10 46.50
C GLU A 203 25.20 -64.78 46.06
N ALA A 204 24.88 -63.68 46.75
CA ALA A 204 25.20 -62.30 46.32
C ALA A 204 26.58 -61.77 46.75
N ASP A 205 27.57 -62.62 47.06
CA ASP A 205 28.86 -62.19 47.61
C ASP A 205 30.09 -62.51 46.74
N CYS A 206 29.90 -63.12 45.57
CA CYS A 206 30.93 -63.47 44.57
C CYS A 206 32.15 -64.25 45.10
N SER A 207 32.10 -64.76 46.34
CA SER A 207 33.22 -65.49 46.97
C SER A 207 33.47 -66.86 46.33
N ALA A 208 32.43 -67.43 45.71
CA ALA A 208 32.47 -68.70 44.98
C ALA A 208 32.81 -68.57 43.48
N CYS A 209 33.01 -67.35 42.97
CA CYS A 209 33.32 -67.11 41.55
C CYS A 209 34.76 -67.51 41.17
N ASP A 210 35.01 -67.84 39.90
CA ASP A 210 36.37 -68.20 39.44
C ASP A 210 37.28 -66.96 39.42
N HIS A 211 38.17 -66.85 40.40
CA HIS A 211 39.12 -65.75 40.51
C HIS A 211 40.12 -65.66 39.33
N LYS A 212 40.25 -66.70 38.48
CA LYS A 212 41.04 -66.61 37.23
C LYS A 212 40.37 -65.73 36.18
N GLN A 213 39.08 -65.43 36.34
CA GLN A 213 38.33 -64.49 35.50
C GLN A 213 38.46 -63.04 35.95
N LEU A 214 39.20 -62.75 37.04
CA LEU A 214 39.48 -61.38 37.45
C LEU A 214 40.33 -60.65 36.40
N VAL A 215 40.02 -59.36 36.21
CA VAL A 215 40.78 -58.45 35.36
C VAL A 215 42.03 -58.01 36.12
N ASP A 216 43.20 -58.22 35.52
CA ASP A 216 44.46 -57.72 36.06
C ASP A 216 44.52 -56.19 35.94
N ARG A 217 44.62 -55.50 37.07
CA ARG A 217 44.60 -54.03 37.19
C ARG A 217 45.86 -53.55 37.92
N PRO A 218 46.49 -52.44 37.49
CA PRO A 218 47.64 -51.87 38.19
C PRO A 218 47.32 -51.55 39.66
N PRO A 219 48.25 -51.74 40.62
CA PRO A 219 48.02 -51.35 42.01
C PRO A 219 47.89 -49.82 42.13
N ARG A 220 46.95 -49.34 42.95
CA ARG A 220 46.86 -47.90 43.30
C ARG A 220 47.89 -47.55 44.39
N THR A 221 48.29 -46.29 44.43
CA THR A 221 49.25 -45.75 45.41
C THR A 221 48.67 -45.67 46.83
N ASN A 222 47.35 -45.52 46.96
CA ASN A 222 46.63 -45.55 48.22
C ASN A 222 45.21 -46.11 48.01
N ASP A 223 44.52 -46.29 49.13
CA ASP A 223 43.17 -46.83 49.21
C ASP A 223 42.07 -45.76 49.20
N GLU A 224 42.44 -44.51 48.92
CA GLU A 224 41.51 -43.38 48.90
C GLU A 224 40.58 -43.45 47.67
N PRO A 225 39.33 -42.98 47.79
CA PRO A 225 38.41 -42.93 46.66
C PRO A 225 38.89 -41.92 45.62
N TYR A 226 38.88 -42.33 44.35
CA TYR A 226 39.17 -41.44 43.22
C TYR A 226 37.90 -40.76 42.75
N ILE A 227 38.02 -39.51 42.31
CA ILE A 227 36.90 -38.72 41.78
C ILE A 227 37.02 -38.67 40.26
N HIS A 228 36.02 -39.23 39.58
CA HIS A 228 35.90 -39.24 38.12
C HIS A 228 34.82 -38.27 37.69
N HIS A 229 35.07 -37.52 36.61
CA HIS A 229 34.12 -36.55 36.08
C HIS A 229 33.78 -36.89 34.63
N GLY A 230 32.50 -37.12 34.34
CA GLY A 230 32.06 -37.54 33.02
C GLY A 230 30.56 -37.75 32.93
N LEU A 231 30.12 -38.47 31.91
CA LEU A 231 28.70 -38.69 31.66
C LEU A 231 28.15 -39.82 32.54
N ILE A 232 26.99 -39.56 33.15
CA ILE A 232 26.22 -40.54 33.93
C ILE A 232 24.97 -40.93 33.14
N ALA A 233 24.73 -42.22 32.96
CA ALA A 233 23.53 -42.74 32.33
C ALA A 233 22.46 -43.00 33.40
N SER A 234 21.27 -42.46 33.17
CA SER A 234 20.10 -42.56 34.03
C SER A 234 18.96 -43.25 33.30
N GLY A 235 18.16 -44.08 33.96
CA GLY A 235 16.99 -44.70 33.32
C GLY A 235 16.16 -45.53 34.30
N ASP A 236 14.99 -45.97 33.86
CA ASP A 236 14.10 -46.82 34.67
C ASP A 236 14.48 -48.31 34.58
N GLN A 237 15.43 -48.66 33.70
CA GLN A 237 15.98 -50.01 33.59
C GLN A 237 17.22 -50.19 34.51
N VAL A 238 17.37 -51.37 35.13
CA VAL A 238 18.60 -51.71 35.87
C VAL A 238 19.56 -52.41 34.92
N ILE A 239 20.77 -51.88 34.71
CA ILE A 239 21.81 -52.59 33.96
C ILE A 239 22.48 -53.65 34.84
N LYS A 240 22.34 -54.93 34.44
CA LYS A 240 22.97 -56.09 35.09
C LYS A 240 23.74 -56.98 34.11
N ASP A 241 23.74 -56.64 32.82
CA ASP A 241 24.45 -57.38 31.78
C ASP A 241 25.68 -56.57 31.34
N ALA A 242 26.87 -57.13 31.54
CA ALA A 242 28.13 -56.47 31.23
C ALA A 242 28.28 -56.17 29.73
N LYS A 243 27.63 -56.96 28.85
CA LYS A 243 27.65 -56.73 27.38
C LYS A 243 26.86 -55.49 27.01
N THR A 244 25.62 -55.41 27.50
CA THR A 244 24.73 -54.24 27.31
C THR A 244 25.36 -52.98 27.91
N ARG A 245 25.91 -53.08 29.13
CA ARG A 245 26.67 -52.00 29.76
C ARG A 245 27.78 -51.48 28.84
N ASN A 246 28.65 -52.36 28.35
CA ASN A 246 29.78 -51.98 27.51
C ASN A 246 29.33 -51.36 26.18
N PHE A 247 28.27 -51.89 25.56
CA PHE A 247 27.72 -51.36 24.33
C PHE A 247 27.22 -49.91 24.50
N ILE A 248 26.41 -49.66 25.53
CA ILE A 248 25.90 -48.31 25.82
C ILE A 248 27.06 -47.38 26.23
N ALA A 249 27.97 -47.85 27.08
CA ALA A 249 29.07 -47.02 27.54
C ALA A 249 30.04 -46.63 26.41
N GLN A 250 30.28 -47.51 25.43
CA GLN A 250 31.14 -47.20 24.29
C GLN A 250 30.47 -46.24 23.30
N ASP A 251 29.16 -46.37 23.07
CA ASP A 251 28.40 -45.45 22.21
C ASP A 251 28.37 -44.03 22.79
N LEU A 252 28.28 -43.93 24.13
CA LEU A 252 27.91 -42.69 24.82
C LEU A 252 28.99 -42.09 25.71
N ASP A 253 30.11 -42.77 25.88
CA ASP A 253 31.20 -42.41 26.79
C ASP A 253 30.73 -42.28 28.26
N ILE A 254 29.99 -43.29 28.74
CA ILE A 254 29.40 -43.33 30.09
C ILE A 254 30.39 -43.88 31.10
N LEU A 255 30.48 -43.23 32.26
CA LEU A 255 31.30 -43.66 33.40
C LEU A 255 30.49 -44.35 34.51
N CYS A 256 29.18 -44.08 34.61
CA CYS A 256 28.33 -44.61 35.66
C CYS A 256 26.87 -44.79 35.19
N PHE A 257 26.22 -45.86 35.65
CA PHE A 257 24.76 -46.05 35.53
C PHE A 257 24.07 -45.89 36.89
N GLU A 258 22.94 -45.20 36.89
CA GLU A 258 22.03 -45.03 38.02
C GLU A 258 20.58 -44.86 37.51
N MET A 259 19.59 -44.65 38.39
CA MET A 259 18.17 -44.78 38.01
C MET A 259 17.28 -43.56 38.33
N GLU A 260 17.81 -42.48 38.87
CA GLU A 260 16.98 -41.39 39.39
C GLU A 260 17.28 -40.02 38.79
N ALA A 261 18.53 -39.72 38.45
CA ALA A 261 18.94 -38.35 38.15
C ALA A 261 18.16 -37.75 36.98
N ALA A 262 17.87 -38.51 35.91
CA ALA A 262 17.08 -38.01 34.78
C ALA A 262 15.72 -37.44 35.17
N GLY A 263 15.10 -37.99 36.21
CA GLY A 263 13.78 -37.55 36.67
C GLY A 263 13.73 -36.15 37.27
N LEU A 264 14.88 -35.62 37.71
CA LEU A 264 14.94 -34.31 38.38
C LEU A 264 15.79 -33.28 37.66
N MET A 265 16.61 -33.65 36.67
CA MET A 265 17.50 -32.67 35.99
C MET A 265 16.71 -31.51 35.37
N ASP A 266 15.52 -31.78 34.81
CA ASP A 266 14.69 -30.77 34.16
C ASP A 266 13.80 -29.98 35.13
N GLU A 267 13.41 -30.58 36.25
CA GLU A 267 12.58 -29.97 37.31
C GLU A 267 13.41 -29.10 38.28
N LEU A 268 14.63 -29.54 38.60
CA LEU A 268 15.56 -28.83 39.47
C LEU A 268 16.97 -28.99 38.93
N SER A 269 17.58 -27.87 38.52
CA SER A 269 18.97 -27.87 38.06
C SER A 269 19.90 -28.45 39.14
N SER A 270 20.44 -29.63 38.87
CA SER A 270 21.11 -30.45 39.88
C SER A 270 22.44 -31.02 39.39
N LEU A 271 23.27 -31.45 40.34
CA LEU A 271 24.48 -32.22 40.07
C LEU A 271 24.29 -33.65 40.57
N ALA A 272 24.55 -34.65 39.72
CA ALA A 272 24.52 -36.05 40.09
C ALA A 272 25.90 -36.49 40.61
N ILE A 273 25.92 -37.08 41.81
CA ILE A 273 27.11 -37.54 42.52
C ILE A 273 26.87 -39.00 42.94
N ARG A 274 27.62 -39.92 42.35
CA ARG A 274 27.42 -41.36 42.53
C ARG A 274 28.65 -42.04 43.09
N GLY A 275 28.51 -42.64 44.27
CA GLY A 275 29.49 -43.55 44.83
C GLY A 275 29.36 -44.92 44.19
N ILE A 276 30.48 -45.51 43.78
CA ILE A 276 30.46 -46.74 42.99
C ILE A 276 30.36 -47.97 43.89
N CYS A 277 29.25 -48.70 43.80
CA CYS A 277 29.00 -49.88 44.64
C CYS A 277 28.99 -51.22 43.89
N ASP A 278 28.80 -51.20 42.58
CA ASP A 278 28.93 -52.37 41.69
C ASP A 278 29.46 -51.94 40.31
N TYR A 279 29.61 -52.88 39.37
CA TYR A 279 30.09 -52.61 38.02
C TYR A 279 29.00 -52.77 36.95
N CYS A 280 27.72 -52.65 37.31
CA CYS A 280 26.58 -52.87 36.39
C CYS A 280 26.61 -54.23 35.65
N ASP A 281 27.07 -55.28 36.34
CA ASP A 281 27.11 -56.65 35.82
C ASP A 281 26.39 -57.61 36.77
N SER A 282 26.53 -58.91 36.51
CA SER A 282 25.94 -59.98 37.30
C SER A 282 26.65 -60.18 38.65
N HIS A 283 27.83 -59.59 38.88
CA HIS A 283 28.69 -59.78 40.05
C HIS A 283 28.49 -58.70 41.11
N LYS A 284 27.31 -58.66 41.72
CA LYS A 284 26.98 -57.64 42.72
C LYS A 284 27.68 -57.88 44.05
N ASN A 285 28.17 -56.81 44.67
CA ASN A 285 28.68 -56.84 46.03
C ASN A 285 27.98 -55.80 46.91
N LYS A 286 26.97 -56.23 47.66
CA LYS A 286 26.17 -55.34 48.52
C LYS A 286 26.97 -54.72 49.66
N GLN A 287 28.13 -55.28 50.04
CA GLN A 287 28.95 -54.74 51.14
C GLN A 287 29.52 -53.36 50.82
N TRP A 288 29.67 -53.02 49.54
CA TRP A 288 30.19 -51.71 49.11
C TRP A 288 29.16 -50.58 49.14
N GLN A 289 27.85 -50.88 49.20
CA GLN A 289 26.80 -49.85 49.16
C GLN A 289 26.93 -48.82 50.29
N GLY A 290 27.31 -49.27 51.49
CA GLY A 290 27.55 -48.38 52.63
C GLY A 290 28.69 -47.42 52.33
N TYR A 291 29.90 -47.94 52.17
CA TYR A 291 31.09 -47.12 51.91
C TYR A 291 30.92 -46.19 50.69
N ALA A 292 30.32 -46.68 49.59
CA ALA A 292 30.04 -45.88 48.40
C ALA A 292 29.06 -44.71 48.67
N ALA A 293 28.00 -44.94 49.44
CA ALA A 293 27.09 -43.86 49.84
C ALA A 293 27.82 -42.82 50.71
N LEU A 294 28.72 -43.26 51.59
CA LEU A 294 29.53 -42.35 52.42
C LEU A 294 30.51 -41.53 51.58
N THR A 295 31.18 -42.11 50.60
CA THR A 295 32.14 -41.37 49.75
C THR A 295 31.44 -40.33 48.87
N ALA A 296 30.26 -40.66 48.31
CA ALA A 296 29.43 -39.72 47.58
C ALA A 296 28.95 -38.54 48.46
N ALA A 297 28.49 -38.83 49.68
CA ALA A 297 28.05 -37.82 50.63
C ALA A 297 29.21 -36.92 51.12
N ALA A 298 30.39 -37.51 51.35
CA ALA A 298 31.59 -36.76 51.70
C ALA A 298 32.00 -35.80 50.56
N TYR A 299 31.94 -36.23 49.30
CA TYR A 299 32.17 -35.35 48.16
C TYR A 299 31.17 -34.19 48.13
N ALA A 300 29.87 -34.46 48.32
CA ALA A 300 28.85 -33.42 48.37
C ALA A 300 29.09 -32.39 49.51
N LYS A 301 29.59 -32.83 50.66
CA LYS A 301 29.98 -31.92 51.76
C LYS A 301 31.16 -31.02 51.39
N VAL A 302 32.19 -31.56 50.73
CA VAL A 302 33.32 -30.75 50.23
C VAL A 302 32.82 -29.76 49.17
N LEU A 303 31.98 -30.21 48.23
CA LEU A 303 31.41 -29.35 47.19
C LEU A 303 30.69 -28.14 47.80
N LEU A 304 29.83 -28.36 48.80
CA LEU A 304 29.13 -27.26 49.47
C LEU A 304 30.07 -26.31 50.23
N SER A 305 31.23 -26.78 50.69
CA SER A 305 32.24 -25.91 51.32
C SER A 305 32.93 -24.95 50.34
N VAL A 306 32.95 -25.30 49.04
CA VAL A 306 33.51 -24.49 47.96
C VAL A 306 32.44 -23.57 47.33
N VAL A 307 31.17 -23.97 47.39
CA VAL A 307 30.06 -23.17 46.87
C VAL A 307 29.86 -21.90 47.73
N PRO A 308 29.83 -20.70 47.12
CA PRO A 308 29.66 -19.45 47.86
C PRO A 308 28.32 -19.37 48.61
N ILE A 309 28.38 -18.94 49.88
CA ILE A 309 27.20 -18.64 50.71
C ILE A 309 26.73 -17.22 50.37
N TYR A 310 25.51 -17.11 49.85
CA TYR A 310 24.88 -15.81 49.62
C TYR A 310 23.94 -15.53 50.79
N HIS A 311 24.26 -14.53 51.61
CA HIS A 311 23.31 -14.06 52.60
C HIS A 311 22.16 -13.36 51.88
N HIS A 312 20.96 -13.95 51.91
CA HIS A 312 19.74 -13.22 51.63
C HIS A 312 19.65 -12.07 52.64
N ARG A 313 20.07 -10.87 52.21
CA ARG A 313 19.62 -9.64 52.86
C ARG A 313 18.10 -9.66 52.75
N LYS A 314 17.41 -9.81 53.88
CA LYS A 314 16.03 -9.35 54.03
C LYS A 314 16.02 -7.90 53.56
N VAL A 315 15.63 -7.68 52.31
CA VAL A 315 15.22 -6.37 51.84
C VAL A 315 13.95 -6.08 52.61
N LEU A 316 14.09 -5.25 53.65
CA LEU A 316 12.97 -4.49 54.19
C LEU A 316 12.21 -3.94 52.97
N ARG A 317 10.91 -4.22 52.87
CA ARG A 317 10.02 -3.69 51.83
C ARG A 317 10.21 -2.17 51.74
N ALA A 318 11.11 -1.74 50.86
CA ALA A 318 11.11 -0.42 50.29
C ALA A 318 9.99 -0.43 49.25
N SER A 319 9.28 0.69 49.15
CA SER A 319 8.25 0.95 48.14
C SER A 319 8.60 0.31 46.78
N LYS A 320 7.69 -0.51 46.22
CA LYS A 320 7.84 -1.10 44.87
C LYS A 320 8.30 0.00 43.89
N GLU A 321 9.52 -0.12 43.38
CA GLU A 321 9.99 0.76 42.30
C GLU A 321 9.16 0.50 41.04
N SER A 322 8.83 1.55 40.30
CA SER A 322 8.10 1.46 39.03
C SER A 322 8.88 0.64 38.00
N VAL A 323 8.23 -0.29 37.31
CA VAL A 323 8.88 -1.12 36.29
C VAL A 323 8.96 -0.38 34.95
N TRP A 324 10.15 -0.37 34.33
CA TRP A 324 10.33 0.11 32.95
C TRP A 324 10.72 -1.05 32.02
N MET A 325 9.88 -1.32 31.03
CA MET A 325 10.07 -2.32 30.00
C MET A 325 9.66 -1.74 28.64
N VAL A 326 10.51 -0.89 28.08
CA VAL A 326 10.37 -0.36 26.71
C VAL A 326 11.66 -0.70 25.95
N PRO A 327 11.60 -1.41 24.80
CA PRO A 327 12.78 -1.89 24.09
C PRO A 327 13.50 -0.80 23.28
N PHE A 328 12.85 0.37 23.10
CA PHE A 328 13.33 1.47 22.28
C PHE A 328 13.99 2.58 23.11
N ARG A 329 15.06 3.16 22.56
CA ARG A 329 15.62 4.42 23.06
C ARG A 329 14.71 5.59 22.67
N LYS A 330 14.79 6.69 23.43
CA LYS A 330 14.07 7.91 23.06
C LYS A 330 14.59 8.41 21.70
N ASN A 331 13.69 8.61 20.75
CA ASN A 331 14.04 9.14 19.44
C ASN A 331 14.31 10.65 19.53
N SER A 332 15.58 11.05 19.43
CA SER A 332 15.99 12.47 19.45
C SER A 332 15.58 13.24 18.20
N ARG A 333 15.26 12.53 17.11
CA ARG A 333 14.81 13.09 15.83
C ARG A 333 13.28 13.16 15.70
N PHE A 334 12.52 12.82 16.75
CA PHE A 334 11.06 12.93 16.73
C PHE A 334 10.63 14.39 16.50
N VAL A 335 9.56 14.60 15.72
CA VAL A 335 9.03 15.92 15.33
C VAL A 335 7.51 15.88 15.28
N GLY A 336 6.87 16.93 15.80
CA GLY A 336 5.43 17.13 15.68
C GLY A 336 4.59 16.18 16.54
N ARG A 337 3.33 15.97 16.15
CA ARG A 337 2.33 15.09 16.79
C ARG A 337 1.92 15.49 18.21
N GLU A 338 2.11 16.76 18.56
CA GLU A 338 1.83 17.25 19.91
C GLU A 338 0.33 17.19 20.25
N GLU A 339 -0.54 17.47 19.28
CA GLU A 339 -2.00 17.42 19.46
C GLU A 339 -2.48 15.99 19.72
N GLU A 340 -2.03 15.03 18.90
CA GLU A 340 -2.40 13.63 19.04
C GLU A 340 -1.86 13.03 20.35
N ILE A 341 -0.60 13.31 20.70
CA ILE A 341 0.00 12.86 21.96
C ILE A 341 -0.72 13.50 23.15
N SER A 342 -0.96 14.81 23.14
CA SER A 342 -1.66 15.50 24.21
C SER A 342 -3.08 15.00 24.39
N LYS A 343 -3.76 14.64 23.30
CA LYS A 343 -5.09 13.99 23.34
C LYS A 343 -5.03 12.64 24.03
N ILE A 344 -4.06 11.79 23.70
CA ILE A 344 -3.88 10.47 24.33
C ILE A 344 -3.50 10.64 25.81
N GLU A 345 -2.58 11.54 26.13
CA GLU A 345 -2.22 11.87 27.51
C GLU A 345 -3.44 12.36 28.31
N GLY A 346 -4.25 13.23 27.73
CA GLY A 346 -5.48 13.72 28.35
C GLY A 346 -6.46 12.60 28.69
N LEU A 347 -6.62 11.61 27.80
CA LEU A 347 -7.45 10.43 28.05
C LEU A 347 -6.88 9.56 29.18
N ILE A 348 -5.57 9.34 29.23
CA ILE A 348 -4.90 8.54 30.28
C ILE A 348 -4.94 9.25 31.64
N MET A 349 -4.92 10.58 31.67
CA MET A 349 -4.84 11.34 32.92
C MET A 349 -6.19 11.67 33.57
N GLN A 350 -7.30 11.43 32.88
CA GLN A 350 -8.63 11.58 33.46
C GLN A 350 -8.88 10.54 34.56
N GLN A 351 -9.54 10.96 35.64
CA GLN A 351 -9.81 10.11 36.81
C GLN A 351 -10.69 8.90 36.48
N ASP A 352 -11.60 9.05 35.51
CA ASP A 352 -12.43 7.99 34.90
C ASP A 352 -12.07 7.81 33.41
N GLY A 353 -10.79 7.97 33.07
CA GLY A 353 -10.30 7.86 31.70
C GLY A 353 -10.51 6.46 31.12
N PRO A 354 -10.55 6.30 29.79
CA PRO A 354 -10.76 4.99 29.17
C PRO A 354 -9.62 4.03 29.51
N GLY A 355 -9.98 2.81 29.92
CA GLY A 355 -9.00 1.74 30.19
C GLY A 355 -8.27 1.25 28.94
N ARG A 356 -8.79 1.52 27.74
CA ARG A 356 -8.23 1.09 26.46
C ARG A 356 -8.29 2.20 25.42
N ILE A 357 -7.19 2.43 24.71
CA ILE A 357 -7.03 3.41 23.64
C ILE A 357 -6.34 2.72 22.45
N ALA A 358 -6.77 3.00 21.23
CA ALA A 358 -6.09 2.51 20.02
C ALA A 358 -5.55 3.66 19.18
N ILE A 359 -4.29 3.57 18.77
CA ILE A 359 -3.62 4.44 17.81
C ILE A 359 -3.65 3.71 16.47
N CYS A 360 -4.47 4.20 15.53
CA CYS A 360 -4.73 3.56 14.24
C CYS A 360 -4.20 4.41 13.10
N GLY A 361 -3.69 3.79 12.03
CA GLY A 361 -3.24 4.51 10.85
C GLY A 361 -2.34 3.68 9.95
N LEU A 362 -1.93 4.25 8.83
CA LEU A 362 -1.18 3.59 7.77
C LEU A 362 0.18 3.02 8.22
N GLY A 363 0.66 1.96 7.55
CA GLY A 363 2.03 1.46 7.73
C GLY A 363 3.05 2.58 7.50
N GLY A 364 4.05 2.71 8.39
CA GLY A 364 5.09 3.74 8.24
C GLY A 364 4.72 5.17 8.68
N VAL A 365 3.48 5.45 9.10
CA VAL A 365 3.05 6.81 9.53
C VAL A 365 3.62 7.28 10.88
N GLY A 366 4.30 6.39 11.62
CA GLY A 366 4.97 6.73 12.88
C GLY A 366 4.23 6.36 14.18
N LYS A 367 3.19 5.50 14.12
CA LYS A 367 2.42 5.07 15.31
C LYS A 367 3.29 4.54 16.46
N THR A 368 4.23 3.65 16.16
CA THR A 368 5.18 3.10 17.14
C THR A 368 6.03 4.21 17.77
N GLN A 369 6.44 5.23 16.99
CA GLN A 369 7.21 6.36 17.50
C GLN A 369 6.36 7.27 18.41
N ILE A 370 5.07 7.46 18.11
CA ILE A 370 4.12 8.15 18.99
C ILE A 370 3.99 7.40 20.32
N ALA A 371 3.84 6.08 20.28
CA ALA A 371 3.76 5.23 21.47
C ALA A 371 5.06 5.27 22.31
N VAL A 372 6.23 5.29 21.65
CA VAL A 372 7.52 5.46 22.33
C VAL A 372 7.61 6.84 23.01
N GLU A 373 7.29 7.93 22.31
CA GLU A 373 7.33 9.27 22.90
C GLU A 373 6.36 9.40 24.07
N LEU A 374 5.14 8.85 23.94
CA LEU A 374 4.16 8.77 25.03
C LEU A 374 4.72 8.04 26.26
N ALA A 375 5.39 6.90 26.08
CA ALA A 375 6.00 6.15 27.18
C ALA A 375 7.05 6.99 27.94
N TYR A 376 7.92 7.70 27.22
CA TYR A 376 8.93 8.56 27.84
C TYR A 376 8.32 9.77 28.54
N ARG A 377 7.29 10.40 27.97
CA ARG A 377 6.58 11.52 28.60
C ARG A 377 5.85 11.10 29.87
N MET A 378 5.16 9.97 29.84
CA MET A 378 4.48 9.38 31.00
C MET A 378 5.46 9.06 32.13
N ARG A 379 6.61 8.44 31.82
CA ARG A 379 7.67 8.17 32.82
C ARG A 379 8.21 9.43 33.47
N ASN A 380 8.41 10.50 32.68
CA ASN A 380 8.95 11.76 33.19
C ASN A 380 7.95 12.52 34.06
N ARG A 381 6.64 12.44 33.75
CA ARG A 381 5.58 13.07 34.54
C ARG A 381 5.22 12.30 35.80
N ASP A 382 5.10 10.98 35.70
CA ASP A 382 4.74 10.10 36.83
C ASP A 382 5.78 8.98 36.97
N PRO A 383 6.88 9.24 37.71
CA PRO A 383 7.93 8.25 37.94
C PRO A 383 7.47 7.03 38.73
N GLN A 384 6.26 7.01 39.29
CA GLN A 384 5.71 5.84 39.98
C GLN A 384 4.89 4.95 39.03
N CYS A 385 4.62 5.40 37.81
CA CYS A 385 3.89 4.63 36.80
C CYS A 385 4.79 3.55 36.19
N SER A 386 4.37 2.28 36.28
CA SER A 386 5.05 1.17 35.61
C SER A 386 4.66 1.10 34.14
N ILE A 387 5.62 1.01 33.22
CA ILE A 387 5.37 1.01 31.77
C ILE A 387 5.90 -0.28 31.16
N PHE A 388 5.00 -1.01 30.51
CA PHE A 388 5.25 -2.30 29.89
C PHE A 388 5.00 -2.22 28.38
N TRP A 389 5.87 -2.85 27.60
CA TRP A 389 5.80 -2.89 26.14
C TRP A 389 5.72 -4.33 25.65
N ILE A 390 4.73 -4.61 24.81
CA ILE A 390 4.46 -5.92 24.24
C ILE A 390 4.48 -5.80 22.71
N SER A 391 5.41 -6.49 22.05
CA SER A 391 5.38 -6.65 20.60
C SER A 391 4.33 -7.71 20.23
N CYS A 392 3.42 -7.39 19.32
CA CYS A 392 2.37 -8.28 18.83
C CYS A 392 2.68 -8.82 17.42
N THR A 393 3.96 -8.92 17.06
CA THR A 393 4.41 -9.37 15.73
C THR A 393 4.13 -10.85 15.48
N SER A 394 4.08 -11.68 16.52
CA SER A 394 3.67 -13.10 16.49
C SER A 394 3.14 -13.56 17.85
N TYR A 395 2.45 -14.72 17.89
CA TYR A 395 2.02 -15.33 19.15
C TYR A 395 3.20 -15.65 20.09
N GLU A 396 4.35 -16.09 19.56
CA GLU A 396 5.53 -16.34 20.41
C GLU A 396 6.07 -15.05 21.03
N SER A 397 6.12 -13.95 20.26
CA SER A 397 6.59 -12.65 20.76
C SER A 397 5.68 -12.11 21.86
N LEU A 398 4.37 -12.32 21.73
CA LEU A 398 3.38 -11.97 22.75
C LEU A 398 3.63 -12.77 24.04
N GLU A 399 3.81 -14.09 23.94
CA GLU A 399 4.08 -14.95 25.11
C GLU A 399 5.41 -14.62 25.79
N GLN A 400 6.47 -14.41 25.02
CA GLN A 400 7.77 -13.99 25.55
C GLN A 400 7.69 -12.64 26.27
N ALA A 401 6.90 -11.70 25.74
CA ALA A 401 6.68 -10.40 26.39
C ALA A 401 5.94 -10.57 27.72
N TYR A 402 4.87 -11.38 27.78
CA TYR A 402 4.17 -11.67 29.03
C TYR A 402 5.07 -12.40 30.05
N MET A 403 5.90 -13.34 29.62
CA MET A 403 6.90 -13.99 30.47
C MET A 403 7.93 -12.98 31.01
N SER A 404 8.34 -12.02 30.18
CA SER A 404 9.25 -10.95 30.59
C SER A 404 8.60 -10.00 31.61
N ILE A 405 7.31 -9.68 31.44
CA ILE A 405 6.53 -8.90 32.40
C ILE A 405 6.44 -9.64 33.74
N ALA A 406 6.05 -10.92 33.72
CA ALA A 406 5.99 -11.75 34.91
C ALA A 406 7.32 -11.79 35.67
N SER A 407 8.43 -12.00 34.94
CA SER A 407 9.78 -11.99 35.51
C SER A 407 10.14 -10.63 36.12
N LYS A 408 9.82 -9.52 35.44
CA LYS A 408 10.04 -8.15 35.93
C LYS A 408 9.17 -7.76 37.12
N LEU A 409 7.98 -8.34 37.22
CA LEU A 409 7.06 -8.19 38.36
C LEU A 409 7.41 -9.12 39.53
N GLU A 410 8.53 -9.86 39.41
CA GLU A 410 9.01 -10.84 40.39
C GLU A 410 7.97 -11.92 40.72
N MET A 411 7.14 -12.29 39.73
CA MET A 411 6.19 -13.39 39.87
C MET A 411 6.93 -14.72 39.71
N THR A 412 6.82 -15.62 40.69
CA THR A 412 7.49 -16.92 40.71
C THR A 412 6.57 -18.04 40.21
N ASP A 413 7.15 -19.11 39.66
CA ASP A 413 6.48 -20.37 39.27
C ASP A 413 5.36 -20.26 38.22
N ILE A 414 5.48 -19.31 37.29
CA ILE A 414 4.49 -19.16 36.22
C ILE A 414 4.79 -20.10 35.04
N LYS A 415 3.84 -20.98 34.72
CA LYS A 415 3.85 -21.75 33.46
C LYS A 415 3.53 -20.85 32.26
N PRO A 416 4.16 -21.06 31.08
CA PRO A 416 3.86 -20.27 29.88
C PRO A 416 2.37 -20.25 29.49
N ALA A 417 1.62 -21.33 29.76
CA ALA A 417 0.19 -21.40 29.48
C ALA A 417 -0.67 -20.50 30.40
N GLU A 418 -0.19 -20.19 31.61
CA GLU A 418 -0.94 -19.47 32.65
C GLU A 418 -0.48 -18.01 32.80
N VAL A 419 0.65 -17.64 32.19
CA VAL A 419 1.29 -16.32 32.36
C VAL A 419 0.37 -15.15 32.04
N LYS A 420 -0.43 -15.27 30.98
CA LYS A 420 -1.33 -14.21 30.54
C LYS A 420 -2.42 -13.95 31.58
N GLU A 421 -3.02 -15.01 32.12
CA GLU A 421 -4.06 -14.92 33.16
C GLU A 421 -3.51 -14.41 34.49
N GLN A 422 -2.31 -14.85 34.88
CA GLN A 422 -1.71 -14.41 36.14
C GLN A 422 -1.26 -12.94 36.07
N VAL A 423 -0.64 -12.51 34.97
CA VAL A 423 -0.29 -11.09 34.76
C VAL A 423 -1.55 -10.23 34.72
N LYS A 424 -2.62 -10.70 34.05
CA LYS A 424 -3.94 -10.05 34.09
C LYS A 424 -4.44 -9.88 35.52
N ALA A 425 -4.48 -10.96 36.29
CA ALA A 425 -4.96 -10.95 37.67
C ALA A 425 -4.14 -10.00 38.54
N TYR A 426 -2.82 -9.94 38.34
CA TYR A 426 -1.93 -9.04 39.06
C TYR A 426 -2.17 -7.57 38.73
N LEU A 427 -2.22 -7.22 37.45
CA LEU A 427 -2.42 -5.84 36.99
C LEU A 427 -3.83 -5.31 37.27
N SER A 428 -4.80 -6.21 37.49
CA SER A 428 -6.18 -5.85 37.84
C SER A 428 -6.40 -5.60 39.34
N GLN A 429 -5.38 -5.76 40.20
CA GLN A 429 -5.51 -5.51 41.65
C GLN A 429 -5.53 -4.02 41.98
N GLU A 430 -6.48 -3.56 42.80
CA GLU A 430 -6.60 -2.16 43.26
C GLU A 430 -5.39 -1.66 44.07
N SER A 431 -4.65 -2.58 44.71
CA SER A 431 -3.45 -2.26 45.50
C SER A 431 -2.23 -1.88 44.65
N MET A 432 -2.30 -1.99 43.32
CA MET A 432 -1.18 -1.65 42.43
C MET A 432 -1.03 -0.14 42.24
N ALA A 433 0.23 0.27 42.07
CA ALA A 433 0.58 1.58 41.54
C ALA A 433 0.14 1.70 40.09
N LYS A 434 0.06 2.94 39.57
CA LYS A 434 -0.36 3.19 38.20
C LYS A 434 0.49 2.43 37.19
N TRP A 435 -0.12 1.98 36.10
CA TRP A 435 0.60 1.28 35.04
C TRP A 435 0.07 1.63 33.64
N LEU A 436 0.94 1.48 32.65
CA LEU A 436 0.64 1.64 31.22
C LEU A 436 1.14 0.41 30.46
N LEU A 437 0.23 -0.23 29.73
CA LEU A 437 0.53 -1.41 28.92
C LEU A 437 0.41 -1.05 27.43
N LEU A 438 1.52 -1.08 26.71
CA LEU A 438 1.62 -0.73 25.29
C LEU A 438 1.70 -1.99 24.45
N PHE A 439 0.68 -2.28 23.66
CA PHE A 439 0.69 -3.34 22.65
C PHE A 439 1.02 -2.75 21.29
N ASP A 440 2.19 -3.10 20.76
CA ASP A 440 2.69 -2.59 19.49
C ASP A 440 2.47 -3.59 18.34
N ASN A 441 2.01 -3.11 17.19
CA ASN A 441 1.66 -3.91 16.00
C ASN A 441 0.54 -4.93 16.24
N ALA A 442 -0.53 -4.51 16.93
CA ALA A 442 -1.75 -5.29 17.14
C ALA A 442 -2.56 -5.43 15.84
N ASP A 443 -1.99 -6.09 14.83
CA ASP A 443 -2.51 -6.13 13.46
C ASP A 443 -3.22 -7.47 13.13
N ASP A 444 -2.98 -8.54 13.90
CA ASP A 444 -3.57 -9.86 13.67
C ASP A 444 -4.90 -10.03 14.41
N MET A 445 -6.01 -10.10 13.66
CA MET A 445 -7.37 -10.28 14.21
C MET A 445 -7.53 -11.58 15.01
N ASP A 446 -6.84 -12.66 14.64
CA ASP A 446 -6.99 -13.96 15.28
C ASP A 446 -6.46 -13.93 16.72
N MET A 447 -5.40 -13.14 16.96
CA MET A 447 -4.81 -12.89 18.29
C MET A 447 -5.80 -12.23 19.26
N TRP A 448 -6.77 -11.48 18.73
CA TRP A 448 -7.76 -10.72 19.50
C TRP A 448 -9.15 -11.33 19.46
N THR A 449 -9.27 -12.62 19.09
CA THR A 449 -10.54 -13.35 19.17
C THR A 449 -10.96 -13.63 20.62
N MET A 450 -10.00 -13.87 21.52
CA MET A 450 -10.21 -14.01 22.97
C MET A 450 -9.50 -12.87 23.72
N THR A 451 -10.20 -11.78 24.02
CA THR A 451 -9.67 -10.63 24.78
C THR A 451 -9.54 -10.90 26.28
N ASP A 452 -9.82 -12.12 26.72
CA ASP A 452 -9.97 -12.50 28.13
C ASP A 452 -8.67 -12.41 28.93
N PHE A 453 -7.53 -12.19 28.29
CA PHE A 453 -6.24 -12.00 28.95
C PHE A 453 -5.89 -10.53 29.24
N LEU A 454 -6.70 -9.56 28.81
CA LEU A 454 -6.41 -8.14 29.05
C LEU A 454 -6.78 -7.73 30.48
N PRO A 455 -5.91 -7.01 31.22
CA PRO A 455 -6.21 -6.53 32.57
C PRO A 455 -7.26 -5.41 32.57
N GLU A 456 -8.00 -5.30 33.68
CA GLU A 456 -8.99 -4.26 33.91
C GLU A 456 -8.68 -3.58 35.25
N SER A 457 -8.45 -2.26 35.22
CA SER A 457 -8.09 -1.48 36.40
C SER A 457 -8.44 -0.01 36.19
N GLU A 458 -8.92 0.67 37.22
CA GLU A 458 -9.12 2.13 37.22
C GLU A 458 -7.79 2.91 37.28
N ARG A 459 -6.68 2.25 37.61
CA ARG A 459 -5.35 2.85 37.73
C ARG A 459 -4.40 2.46 36.61
N GLY A 460 -4.92 1.74 35.61
CA GLY A 460 -4.14 1.15 34.53
C GLY A 460 -4.74 1.42 33.17
N HIS A 461 -3.91 1.77 32.20
CA HIS A 461 -4.36 2.03 30.84
C HIS A 461 -3.64 1.12 29.84
N ILE A 462 -4.37 0.71 28.80
CA ILE A 462 -3.84 -0.08 27.69
C ILE A 462 -3.87 0.77 26.43
N VAL A 463 -2.75 0.82 25.72
CA VAL A 463 -2.63 1.52 24.44
C VAL A 463 -2.22 0.52 23.37
N PHE A 464 -3.00 0.42 22.31
CA PHE A 464 -2.72 -0.42 21.14
C PHE A 464 -2.19 0.44 19.99
N THR A 465 -1.15 0.01 19.28
CA THR A 465 -0.84 0.52 17.94
C THR A 465 -1.27 -0.52 16.91
N THR A 466 -2.02 -0.11 15.90
CA THR A 466 -2.51 -1.03 14.86
C THR A 466 -2.67 -0.31 13.51
N ARG A 467 -2.53 -1.07 12.42
CA ARG A 467 -2.80 -0.65 11.05
C ARG A 467 -4.26 -0.79 10.67
N SER A 468 -5.02 -1.61 11.42
CA SER A 468 -6.43 -1.88 11.14
C SER A 468 -7.34 -1.07 12.05
N ARG A 469 -8.11 -0.16 11.47
CA ARG A 469 -9.18 0.56 12.18
C ARG A 469 -10.23 -0.41 12.75
N GLN A 470 -10.51 -1.53 12.08
CA GLN A 470 -11.46 -2.53 12.58
C GLN A 470 -10.97 -3.14 13.91
N ILE A 471 -9.69 -3.47 14.01
CA ILE A 471 -9.09 -3.95 15.27
C ILE A 471 -9.15 -2.85 16.33
N GLY A 472 -8.76 -1.62 15.97
CA GLY A 472 -8.80 -0.50 16.91
C GLY A 472 -10.19 -0.25 17.49
N VAL A 473 -11.23 -0.30 16.66
CA VAL A 473 -12.63 -0.21 17.10
C VAL A 473 -12.99 -1.40 17.99
N LYS A 474 -12.63 -2.63 17.62
CA LYS A 474 -12.93 -3.82 18.42
C LYS A 474 -12.27 -3.80 19.80
N LEU A 475 -11.04 -3.29 19.90
CA LEU A 475 -10.24 -3.30 21.13
C LEU A 475 -10.49 -2.10 22.05
N ALA A 476 -10.80 -0.93 21.48
CA ALA A 476 -10.77 0.33 22.22
C ALA A 476 -11.94 1.29 21.91
N SER A 477 -13.00 0.89 21.18
CA SER A 477 -14.13 1.79 20.87
C SER A 477 -14.75 2.41 22.13
N PRO A 478 -15.07 3.72 22.13
CA PRO A 478 -14.93 4.68 21.02
C PRO A 478 -13.55 5.38 20.94
N ASN A 479 -12.58 5.02 21.78
CA ASN A 479 -11.31 5.70 21.98
C ASN A 479 -10.24 5.32 20.95
N VAL A 480 -10.56 5.56 19.67
CA VAL A 480 -9.65 5.32 18.54
C VAL A 480 -9.09 6.66 18.04
N VAL A 481 -7.78 6.82 18.12
CA VAL A 481 -7.05 7.98 17.61
C VAL A 481 -6.49 7.62 16.24
N MET A 482 -7.08 8.20 15.18
CA MET A 482 -6.60 8.04 13.81
C MET A 482 -5.39 8.96 13.58
N ILE A 483 -4.32 8.39 13.05
CA ILE A 483 -3.09 9.08 12.69
C ILE A 483 -3.00 9.13 11.16
N SER A 484 -3.16 10.32 10.61
CA SER A 484 -2.98 10.65 9.20
C SER A 484 -1.51 10.98 8.90
N GLU A 485 -1.15 11.13 7.63
CA GLU A 485 0.14 11.67 7.20
C GLU A 485 0.42 13.05 7.83
N PRO A 486 1.68 13.36 8.19
CA PRO A 486 2.02 14.67 8.74
C PRO A 486 1.88 15.77 7.69
N HIS A 487 1.58 17.00 8.15
CA HIS A 487 1.60 18.18 7.30
C HIS A 487 3.00 18.43 6.72
N THR A 488 3.05 19.11 5.58
CA THR A 488 4.28 19.36 4.84
C THR A 488 5.35 20.05 5.70
N GLU A 489 4.99 20.98 6.60
CA GLU A 489 5.98 21.63 7.46
C GLU A 489 6.66 20.63 8.43
N THR A 490 5.87 19.68 8.96
CA THR A 490 6.39 18.62 9.84
C THR A 490 7.25 17.65 9.04
N ALA A 491 6.84 17.31 7.81
CA ALA A 491 7.60 16.44 6.92
C ALA A 491 8.96 17.05 6.52
N VAL A 492 9.02 18.36 6.25
CA VAL A 492 10.27 19.09 6.00
C VAL A 492 11.19 19.03 7.22
N GLU A 493 10.66 19.19 8.43
CA GLU A 493 11.48 19.12 9.64
C GLU A 493 11.99 17.68 9.92
N ILE A 494 11.20 16.65 9.61
CA ILE A 494 11.67 15.24 9.65
C ILE A 494 12.83 15.04 8.65
N LEU A 495 12.70 15.55 7.43
CA LEU A 495 13.75 15.47 6.41
C LEU A 495 15.01 16.22 6.88
N ARG A 496 14.84 17.44 7.43
CA ARG A 496 15.92 18.28 7.98
C ARG A 496 16.72 17.59 9.07
N LYS A 497 16.06 16.90 9.99
CA LYS A 497 16.72 16.14 11.06
C LYS A 497 17.35 14.83 10.56
N SER A 498 16.98 14.36 9.38
CA SER A 498 17.47 13.10 8.81
C SER A 498 18.64 13.29 7.83
N LEU A 499 18.78 14.46 7.20
CA LEU A 499 19.87 14.78 6.29
C LEU A 499 21.16 15.20 7.01
N ILE A 500 22.31 14.80 6.46
CA ILE A 500 23.63 15.29 6.87
C ILE A 500 23.87 16.69 6.28
N LYS A 501 23.63 16.87 4.97
CA LYS A 501 23.72 18.14 4.25
C LYS A 501 22.37 18.88 4.33
N ARG A 502 22.26 19.82 5.25
CA ARG A 502 20.99 20.56 5.53
C ARG A 502 20.71 21.68 4.53
N ASP A 503 21.74 22.16 3.85
CA ASP A 503 21.73 23.12 2.76
C ASP A 503 20.94 22.63 1.53
N LEU A 504 20.77 21.31 1.38
CA LEU A 504 19.88 20.73 0.36
C LEU A 504 18.42 21.20 0.50
N LEU A 505 18.00 21.67 1.68
CA LEU A 505 16.64 22.18 1.92
C LEU A 505 16.48 23.66 1.57
N ASP A 506 17.53 24.35 1.15
CA ASP A 506 17.44 25.73 0.67
C ASP A 506 16.60 25.79 -0.62
N ASP A 507 16.61 24.70 -1.42
CA ASP A 507 15.66 24.47 -2.50
C ASP A 507 14.31 23.98 -1.94
N CYS A 508 13.48 24.95 -1.55
CA CYS A 508 12.16 24.69 -0.98
C CYS A 508 11.21 24.00 -1.97
N GLU A 509 11.37 24.24 -3.28
CA GLU A 509 10.54 23.61 -4.30
C GLU A 509 10.89 22.13 -4.46
N ALA A 510 12.17 21.79 -4.59
CA ALA A 510 12.63 20.41 -4.68
C ALA A 510 12.28 19.61 -3.40
N ALA A 511 12.47 20.20 -2.22
CA ALA A 511 12.09 19.57 -0.96
C ALA A 511 10.59 19.29 -0.88
N THR A 512 9.75 20.26 -1.28
CA THR A 512 8.30 20.10 -1.26
C THR A 512 7.83 19.08 -2.29
N ALA A 513 8.42 19.05 -3.49
CA ALA A 513 8.12 18.08 -4.53
C ALA A 513 8.43 16.65 -4.06
N LEU A 514 9.64 16.42 -3.53
CA LEU A 514 10.05 15.12 -2.99
C LEU A 514 9.08 14.62 -1.90
N LEU A 515 8.73 15.50 -0.95
CA LEU A 515 7.84 15.13 0.15
C LEU A 515 6.42 14.80 -0.32
N LYS A 516 5.94 15.46 -1.38
CA LYS A 516 4.66 15.11 -2.02
C LYS A 516 4.71 13.71 -2.65
N GLU A 517 5.78 13.37 -3.37
CA GLU A 517 5.96 12.05 -3.99
C GLU A 517 6.07 10.92 -2.96
N LEU A 518 6.74 11.19 -1.83
CA LEU A 518 6.84 10.29 -0.68
C LEU A 518 5.57 10.30 0.20
N THR A 519 4.51 11.00 -0.22
CA THR A 519 3.22 11.11 0.49
C THR A 519 3.36 11.63 1.93
N CYS A 520 4.42 12.40 2.20
CA CYS A 520 4.82 12.86 3.53
C CYS A 520 4.98 11.74 4.57
N LEU A 521 5.14 10.48 4.17
CA LEU A 521 5.20 9.34 5.07
C LEU A 521 6.54 9.33 5.83
N PRO A 522 6.59 9.44 7.17
CA PRO A 522 7.83 9.54 7.93
C PRO A 522 8.85 8.44 7.61
N LEU A 523 8.40 7.19 7.49
CA LEU A 523 9.27 6.06 7.15
C LEU A 523 9.94 6.26 5.77
N ALA A 524 9.16 6.64 4.76
CA ALA A 524 9.66 6.87 3.41
C ALA A 524 10.62 8.06 3.36
N ILE A 525 10.33 9.14 4.10
CA ILE A 525 11.22 10.31 4.22
C ILE A 525 12.56 9.91 4.84
N THR A 526 12.55 9.15 5.95
CA THR A 526 13.79 8.72 6.61
C THR A 526 14.61 7.78 5.75
N GLN A 527 13.95 6.92 4.96
CA GLN A 527 14.61 6.02 4.01
C GLN A 527 15.25 6.80 2.86
N ALA A 528 14.50 7.73 2.25
CA ALA A 528 15.03 8.61 1.21
C ALA A 528 16.22 9.43 1.72
N ALA A 529 16.12 10.01 2.91
CA ALA A 529 17.23 10.75 3.53
C ALA A 529 18.46 9.87 3.77
N ALA A 530 18.27 8.61 4.18
CA ALA A 530 19.38 7.67 4.35
C ALA A 530 20.07 7.35 3.01
N TYR A 531 19.29 7.09 1.95
CA TYR A 531 19.81 6.88 0.61
C TYR A 531 20.61 8.09 0.11
N ILE A 532 20.03 9.30 0.23
CA ILE A 532 20.67 10.57 -0.13
C ILE A 532 22.00 10.74 0.61
N ASN A 533 22.02 10.47 1.92
CA ASN A 533 23.22 10.58 2.73
C ASN A 533 24.31 9.55 2.35
N GLU A 534 23.93 8.32 2.02
CA GLU A 534 24.88 7.25 1.69
C GLU A 534 25.45 7.40 0.29
N LYS A 535 24.61 7.76 -0.69
CA LYS A 535 24.99 7.88 -2.10
C LYS A 535 25.49 9.28 -2.49
N ASP A 536 25.38 10.26 -1.58
CA ASP A 536 25.80 11.65 -1.75
C ASP A 536 25.17 12.38 -2.95
N ILE A 537 23.86 12.23 -3.14
CA ILE A 537 23.08 12.84 -4.24
C ILE A 537 22.20 14.02 -3.78
N GLY A 538 21.65 14.80 -4.72
CA GLY A 538 20.72 15.90 -4.43
C GLY A 538 19.25 15.48 -4.27
N LEU A 539 18.38 16.36 -3.76
CA LEU A 539 16.93 16.09 -3.62
C LEU A 539 16.27 15.89 -4.99
N SER A 540 16.60 16.74 -5.96
CA SER A 540 16.06 16.66 -7.32
C SER A 540 16.51 15.39 -8.02
N GLU A 541 17.75 14.96 -7.79
CA GLU A 541 18.29 13.71 -8.36
C GLU A 541 17.58 12.47 -7.79
N TYR A 542 17.34 12.43 -6.47
CA TYR A 542 16.52 11.38 -5.87
C TYR A 542 15.06 11.43 -6.38
N THR A 543 14.52 12.63 -6.61
CA THR A 543 13.17 12.79 -7.18
C THR A 543 13.12 12.24 -8.61
N THR A 544 14.17 12.43 -9.43
CA THR A 544 14.29 11.79 -10.75
C THR A 544 14.25 10.27 -10.63
N LEU A 545 14.97 9.68 -9.66
CA LEU A 545 14.92 8.23 -9.42
C LEU A 545 13.51 7.73 -9.03
N LEU A 546 12.69 8.56 -8.36
CA LEU A 546 11.28 8.24 -8.06
C LEU A 546 10.35 8.36 -9.28
N HIS A 547 10.83 8.93 -10.39
CA HIS A 547 10.12 9.07 -11.65
C HIS A 547 10.64 8.13 -12.75
N GLU A 548 11.65 7.30 -12.45
CA GLU A 548 12.09 6.20 -13.32
C GLU A 548 11.01 5.12 -13.44
N SER A 549 11.33 4.02 -14.13
CA SER A 549 10.39 2.92 -14.32
C SER A 549 9.92 2.34 -12.98
N GLU A 550 8.66 1.89 -12.90
CA GLU A 550 8.08 1.36 -11.66
C GLU A 550 8.98 0.29 -10.98
N PRO A 551 9.57 -0.69 -11.71
CA PRO A 551 10.54 -1.62 -11.13
C PRO A 551 11.70 -0.94 -10.40
N ASP A 552 12.30 0.10 -10.99
CA ASP A 552 13.44 0.83 -10.41
C ASP A 552 13.03 1.60 -9.16
N VAL A 553 11.86 2.24 -9.19
CA VAL A 553 11.29 2.94 -8.03
C VAL A 553 11.04 1.98 -6.87
N ILE A 554 10.63 0.75 -7.16
CA ILE A 554 10.36 -0.25 -6.12
C ILE A 554 11.63 -0.89 -5.60
N GLU A 555 12.65 -1.12 -6.43
CA GLU A 555 13.99 -1.49 -5.95
C GLU A 555 14.48 -0.43 -4.96
N LEU A 556 14.39 0.85 -5.33
CA LEU A 556 14.74 1.98 -4.48
C LEU A 556 13.95 2.01 -3.15
N LEU A 557 12.63 1.79 -3.19
CA LEU A 557 11.77 1.76 -2.00
C LEU A 557 11.92 0.47 -1.17
N SER A 558 12.56 -0.57 -1.73
CA SER A 558 12.83 -1.85 -1.08
C SER A 558 14.23 -1.94 -0.48
N GLU A 559 15.10 -0.95 -0.70
CA GLU A 559 16.40 -0.88 -0.03
C GLU A 559 16.25 -0.68 1.48
N ASP A 560 16.86 -1.56 2.28
CA ASP A 560 16.84 -1.47 3.74
C ASP A 560 18.01 -0.64 4.26
N PHE A 561 17.68 0.47 4.91
CA PHE A 561 18.61 1.27 5.68
C PHE A 561 18.27 1.11 7.16
N GLY A 562 19.22 0.57 7.93
CA GLY A 562 19.02 0.29 9.35
C GLY A 562 18.59 1.54 10.14
N ASP A 563 17.61 1.38 11.04
CA ASP A 563 17.09 2.47 11.87
C ASP A 563 17.01 2.05 13.34
N GLU A 564 17.53 2.89 14.24
CA GLU A 564 17.57 2.65 15.69
C GLU A 564 16.18 2.57 16.35
N GLY A 565 15.14 3.04 15.65
CA GLY A 565 13.73 2.93 16.08
C GLY A 565 13.05 1.60 15.77
N ARG A 566 13.77 0.61 15.22
CA ARG A 566 13.22 -0.69 14.75
C ARG A 566 13.61 -1.87 15.65
N TYR A 567 12.84 -2.95 15.60
CA TYR A 567 13.24 -4.24 16.19
C TYR A 567 14.45 -4.78 15.43
N LYS A 568 15.47 -5.25 16.15
CA LYS A 568 16.78 -5.66 15.58
C LYS A 568 16.69 -6.82 14.59
N ASP A 569 15.62 -7.60 14.66
CA ASP A 569 15.47 -8.85 13.93
C ASP A 569 14.52 -8.70 12.72
N ILE A 570 14.03 -7.48 12.44
CA ILE A 570 13.05 -7.20 11.37
C ILE A 570 13.65 -6.21 10.36
N GLN A 571 13.91 -6.70 9.14
CA GLN A 571 14.12 -5.86 7.96
C GLN A 571 12.75 -5.35 7.48
N ASN A 572 12.59 -4.04 7.29
CA ASN A 572 11.28 -3.48 6.91
C ASN A 572 11.42 -2.23 6.03
N PRO A 573 11.86 -2.40 4.77
CA PRO A 573 11.65 -1.39 3.74
C PRO A 573 10.20 -0.93 3.66
N VAL A 574 9.95 0.26 3.12
CA VAL A 574 8.58 0.80 2.96
C VAL A 574 7.66 -0.25 2.31
N ALA A 575 8.12 -0.93 1.25
CA ALA A 575 7.37 -1.97 0.55
C ALA A 575 6.93 -3.14 1.45
N THR A 576 7.77 -3.59 2.39
CA THR A 576 7.47 -4.70 3.30
C THR A 576 6.35 -4.34 4.29
N THR A 577 6.27 -3.07 4.70
CA THR A 577 5.16 -2.63 5.58
C THR A 577 3.81 -2.78 4.89
N TRP A 578 3.73 -2.49 3.60
CA TRP A 578 2.53 -2.67 2.80
C TRP A 578 2.21 -4.13 2.56
N TRP A 579 3.24 -4.94 2.29
CA TRP A 579 3.10 -6.38 2.09
C TRP A 579 2.45 -7.09 3.28
N ILE A 580 2.84 -6.76 4.51
CA ILE A 580 2.23 -7.33 5.72
C ILE A 580 0.73 -7.02 5.79
N SER A 581 0.34 -5.77 5.52
CA SER A 581 -1.08 -5.38 5.51
C SER A 581 -1.85 -6.04 4.36
N PHE A 582 -1.23 -6.16 3.18
CA PHE A 582 -1.79 -6.89 2.05
C PHE A 582 -2.09 -8.35 2.39
N GLN A 583 -1.14 -9.08 2.99
CA GLN A 583 -1.33 -10.48 3.40
C GLN A 583 -2.49 -10.64 4.38
N GLN A 584 -2.69 -9.68 5.28
CA GLN A 584 -3.82 -9.69 6.22
C GLN A 584 -5.15 -9.48 5.49
N ILE A 585 -5.22 -8.49 4.59
CA ILE A 585 -6.42 -8.25 3.78
C ILE A 585 -6.77 -9.50 2.96
N GLN A 586 -5.77 -10.17 2.38
CA GLN A 586 -5.94 -11.39 1.59
C GLN A 586 -6.55 -12.54 2.40
N ARG A 587 -6.12 -12.73 3.65
CA ARG A 587 -6.70 -13.74 4.55
C ARG A 587 -8.15 -13.41 4.95
N LEU A 588 -8.46 -12.14 5.14
CA LEU A 588 -9.75 -11.69 5.66
C LEU A 588 -10.84 -11.58 4.59
N ASN A 589 -10.52 -11.07 3.41
CA ASN A 589 -11.52 -10.81 2.36
C ASN A 589 -10.89 -10.81 0.96
N GLN A 590 -11.11 -11.90 0.22
CA GLN A 590 -10.64 -12.03 -1.16
C GLN A 590 -11.21 -10.94 -2.09
N THR A 591 -12.46 -10.51 -1.90
CA THR A 591 -13.07 -9.45 -2.71
C THR A 591 -12.37 -8.09 -2.51
N ALA A 592 -11.82 -7.83 -1.32
CA ALA A 592 -11.02 -6.63 -1.08
C ALA A 592 -9.70 -6.66 -1.89
N ILE A 593 -9.09 -7.84 -2.06
CA ILE A 593 -7.92 -8.02 -2.92
C ILE A 593 -8.29 -7.85 -4.39
N ASP A 594 -9.40 -8.44 -4.84
CA ASP A 594 -9.85 -8.28 -6.23
C ASP A 594 -10.10 -6.80 -6.56
N TYR A 595 -10.64 -6.03 -5.62
CA TYR A 595 -10.79 -4.58 -5.75
C TYR A 595 -9.46 -3.84 -5.74
N LEU A 596 -8.55 -4.19 -4.83
CA LEU A 596 -7.22 -3.58 -4.75
C LEU A 596 -6.43 -3.79 -6.05
N TYR A 597 -6.46 -5.00 -6.59
CA TYR A 597 -5.88 -5.35 -7.87
C TYR A 597 -6.50 -4.58 -9.04
N PHE A 598 -7.84 -4.50 -9.11
CA PHE A 598 -8.53 -3.71 -10.12
C PHE A 598 -8.13 -2.22 -10.05
N MET A 599 -8.13 -1.62 -8.85
CA MET A 599 -7.73 -0.23 -8.63
C MET A 599 -6.24 0.03 -8.93
N ALA A 600 -5.40 -1.01 -8.86
CA ALA A 600 -3.99 -0.93 -9.23
C ALA A 600 -3.75 -0.96 -10.76
N CYS A 601 -4.73 -1.41 -11.55
CA CYS A 601 -4.67 -1.47 -13.01
C CYS A 601 -5.24 -0.23 -13.71
N ILE A 602 -5.80 0.72 -12.97
CA ILE A 602 -6.42 1.96 -13.47
C ILE A 602 -5.82 3.19 -12.76
N SER A 603 -6.29 4.39 -13.12
CA SER A 603 -5.87 5.62 -12.45
C SER A 603 -6.17 5.55 -10.94
N PRO A 604 -5.19 5.82 -10.05
CA PRO A 604 -5.35 5.62 -8.62
C PRO A 604 -6.24 6.67 -7.93
N ARG A 605 -6.70 7.70 -8.65
CA ARG A 605 -7.47 8.82 -8.08
C ARG A 605 -8.87 8.91 -8.67
N HIS A 606 -9.81 9.38 -7.86
CA HIS A 606 -11.21 9.58 -8.23
C HIS A 606 -11.83 8.32 -8.87
N ILE A 607 -11.62 7.16 -8.24
CA ILE A 607 -12.12 5.87 -8.73
C ILE A 607 -13.60 5.74 -8.34
N PRO A 608 -14.53 5.67 -9.31
CA PRO A 608 -15.95 5.53 -9.03
C PRO A 608 -16.24 4.12 -8.51
N PRO A 609 -16.97 3.96 -7.39
CA PRO A 609 -17.32 2.63 -6.89
C PRO A 609 -18.09 1.79 -7.91
N SER A 610 -18.77 2.40 -8.89
CA SER A 610 -19.49 1.74 -9.99
C SER A 610 -18.57 0.98 -10.97
N LEU A 611 -17.31 1.40 -11.12
CA LEU A 611 -16.33 0.69 -11.96
C LEU A 611 -15.85 -0.62 -11.34
N LEU A 612 -15.82 -0.70 -10.00
CA LEU A 612 -15.33 -1.88 -9.30
C LEU A 612 -16.05 -3.17 -9.76
N PRO A 613 -15.35 -4.32 -9.76
CA PRO A 613 -15.93 -5.61 -10.13
C PRO A 613 -17.27 -5.88 -9.43
N GLN A 614 -18.27 -6.32 -10.19
CA GLN A 614 -19.60 -6.60 -9.66
C GLN A 614 -19.56 -7.75 -8.65
N THR A 615 -20.30 -7.60 -7.56
CA THR A 615 -20.37 -8.62 -6.50
C THR A 615 -21.81 -9.09 -6.32
N ILE A 616 -21.96 -10.35 -5.90
CA ILE A 616 -23.28 -10.98 -5.69
C ILE A 616 -24.10 -10.24 -4.61
N SER A 617 -23.46 -9.45 -3.74
CA SER A 617 -24.14 -8.74 -2.64
C SER A 617 -23.55 -7.36 -2.38
N LYS A 618 -24.43 -6.35 -2.30
CA LYS A 618 -24.08 -4.99 -1.84
C LYS A 618 -23.33 -5.00 -0.51
N LYS A 619 -23.64 -5.93 0.39
CA LYS A 619 -22.93 -6.09 1.66
C LYS A 619 -21.46 -6.46 1.45
N LYS A 620 -21.15 -7.42 0.57
CA LYS A 620 -19.76 -7.83 0.28
C LYS A 620 -18.93 -6.67 -0.25
N LYS A 621 -19.51 -5.83 -1.12
CA LYS A 621 -18.87 -4.61 -1.63
C LYS A 621 -18.55 -3.62 -0.51
N VAL A 622 -19.52 -3.35 0.36
CA VAL A 622 -19.32 -2.45 1.52
C VAL A 622 -18.28 -3.02 2.48
N ASP A 623 -18.32 -4.31 2.77
CA ASP A 623 -17.36 -4.98 3.66
C ASP A 623 -15.94 -4.93 3.07
N ALA A 624 -15.78 -5.15 1.75
CA ALA A 624 -14.51 -5.09 1.04
C ALA A 624 -13.91 -3.68 1.03
N ILE A 625 -14.69 -2.68 0.62
CA ILE A 625 -14.26 -1.26 0.62
C ILE A 625 -13.97 -0.80 2.06
N GLY A 626 -14.83 -1.19 3.01
CA GLY A 626 -14.65 -0.89 4.43
C GLY A 626 -13.37 -1.49 5.00
N LEU A 627 -12.96 -2.68 4.56
CA LEU A 627 -11.69 -3.29 4.93
C LEU A 627 -10.49 -2.53 4.35
N LEU A 628 -10.52 -2.17 3.06
CA LEU A 628 -9.46 -1.37 2.45
C LEU A 628 -9.30 0.02 3.12
N LYS A 629 -10.43 0.67 3.45
CA LYS A 629 -10.46 1.90 4.25
C LYS A 629 -9.92 1.67 5.66
N ALA A 630 -10.22 0.52 6.28
CA ALA A 630 -9.75 0.22 7.63
C ALA A 630 -8.23 0.08 7.71
N PHE A 631 -7.58 -0.40 6.64
CA PHE A 631 -6.11 -0.41 6.51
C PHE A 631 -5.53 0.90 5.95
N SER A 632 -6.39 1.89 5.66
CA SER A 632 -6.00 3.17 5.06
C SER A 632 -5.31 3.02 3.69
N PHE A 633 -5.58 1.93 2.97
CA PHE A 633 -5.10 1.73 1.60
C PHE A 633 -5.88 2.60 0.61
N VAL A 634 -7.16 2.79 0.91
CA VAL A 634 -8.09 3.58 0.12
C VAL A 634 -8.75 4.62 1.02
N ASN A 635 -8.84 5.85 0.54
CA ASN A 635 -9.60 6.92 1.17
C ASN A 635 -10.79 7.29 0.28
N GLU A 636 -11.84 7.84 0.89
CA GLU A 636 -13.01 8.36 0.18
C GLU A 636 -12.97 9.87 0.22
N GLU A 637 -13.18 10.49 -0.94
CA GLU A 637 -13.24 11.94 -1.03
C GLU A 637 -14.57 12.47 -0.49
N VAL A 638 -14.50 13.57 0.26
CA VAL A 638 -15.69 14.15 0.90
C VAL A 638 -16.53 14.86 -0.16
N GLY A 639 -17.69 14.28 -0.50
CA GLY A 639 -18.70 14.88 -1.37
C GLY A 639 -19.12 14.00 -2.54
N ASP A 640 -18.19 13.27 -3.16
CA ASP A 640 -18.41 12.57 -4.43
C ASP A 640 -18.41 11.02 -4.29
N TYR A 641 -18.15 10.50 -3.08
CA TYR A 641 -18.02 9.06 -2.80
C TYR A 641 -16.97 8.32 -3.66
N SER A 642 -16.09 9.07 -4.34
CA SER A 642 -14.99 8.54 -5.13
C SER A 642 -13.90 7.98 -4.23
N LEU A 643 -13.23 6.93 -4.70
CA LEU A 643 -12.18 6.24 -3.97
C LEU A 643 -10.81 6.67 -4.49
N ASN A 644 -9.88 6.93 -3.58
CA ASN A 644 -8.49 7.25 -3.89
C ASN A 644 -7.60 6.14 -3.32
N LEU A 645 -6.88 5.44 -4.19
CA LEU A 645 -5.86 4.47 -3.82
C LEU A 645 -4.57 5.20 -3.48
N HIS A 646 -4.00 4.91 -2.30
CA HIS A 646 -2.77 5.55 -1.86
C HIS A 646 -1.61 5.27 -2.85
N ARG A 647 -0.86 6.30 -3.29
CA ARG A 647 0.18 6.20 -4.34
C ARG A 647 1.18 5.07 -4.10
N LEU A 648 1.74 4.98 -2.89
CA LEU A 648 2.70 3.91 -2.57
C LEU A 648 2.05 2.52 -2.53
N VAL A 649 0.76 2.42 -2.21
CA VAL A 649 0.01 1.15 -2.27
C VAL A 649 -0.21 0.74 -3.72
N HIS A 650 -0.57 1.70 -4.58
CA HIS A 650 -0.73 1.48 -6.01
C HIS A 650 0.57 0.88 -6.61
N LEU A 651 1.72 1.52 -6.38
CA LEU A 651 3.02 1.03 -6.85
C LEU A 651 3.36 -0.36 -6.27
N ALA A 652 3.27 -0.52 -4.95
CA ALA A 652 3.62 -1.80 -4.30
C ALA A 652 2.73 -2.96 -4.79
N THR A 653 1.43 -2.72 -5.00
CA THR A 653 0.49 -3.74 -5.49
C THR A 653 0.82 -4.14 -6.92
N ARG A 654 1.13 -3.18 -7.80
CA ARG A 654 1.51 -3.44 -9.19
C ARG A 654 2.79 -4.26 -9.29
N ASN A 655 3.82 -3.90 -8.51
CA ASN A 655 5.06 -4.67 -8.46
C ASN A 655 4.83 -6.12 -8.06
N TRP A 656 4.11 -6.29 -6.96
CA TRP A 656 3.84 -7.60 -6.42
C TRP A 656 3.13 -8.48 -7.46
N MET A 657 2.16 -7.91 -8.18
CA MET A 657 1.50 -8.63 -9.27
C MET A 657 2.47 -8.99 -10.41
N ARG A 658 3.46 -8.15 -10.75
CA ARG A 658 4.46 -8.44 -11.79
C ARG A 658 5.46 -9.51 -11.34
N GLU A 659 6.00 -9.41 -10.12
CA GLU A 659 6.91 -10.41 -9.55
C GLU A 659 6.27 -11.81 -9.46
N ASN A 660 4.96 -11.85 -9.20
CA ASN A 660 4.20 -13.10 -9.12
C ASN A 660 3.57 -13.51 -10.46
N GLN A 661 3.90 -12.83 -11.57
CA GLN A 661 3.39 -13.11 -12.92
C GLN A 661 1.84 -13.08 -13.03
N GLN A 662 1.18 -12.30 -12.18
CA GLN A 662 -0.28 -12.14 -12.14
C GLN A 662 -0.76 -10.86 -12.85
N PHE A 663 0.13 -9.89 -13.07
CA PHE A 663 -0.25 -8.56 -13.58
C PHE A 663 -0.96 -8.63 -14.94
N SER A 664 -0.40 -9.37 -15.91
CA SER A 664 -1.01 -9.52 -17.25
C SER A 664 -2.43 -10.10 -17.17
N GLN A 665 -2.64 -11.14 -16.36
CA GLN A 665 -3.97 -11.74 -16.18
C GLN A 665 -4.95 -10.74 -15.54
N GLN A 666 -4.47 -9.93 -14.61
CA GLN A 666 -5.30 -8.97 -13.89
C GLN A 666 -5.64 -7.73 -14.73
N ILE A 667 -4.73 -7.29 -15.60
CA ILE A 667 -5.01 -6.27 -16.62
C ILE A 667 -6.13 -6.74 -17.55
N LEU A 668 -6.10 -7.99 -18.02
CA LEU A 668 -7.17 -8.52 -18.86
C LEU A 668 -8.52 -8.59 -18.15
N LYS A 669 -8.57 -9.05 -16.89
CA LYS A 669 -9.81 -9.03 -16.09
C LYS A 669 -10.34 -7.60 -15.87
N THR A 670 -9.43 -6.64 -15.73
CA THR A 670 -9.78 -5.22 -15.61
C THR A 670 -10.35 -4.71 -16.93
N ALA A 671 -9.73 -5.07 -18.07
CA ALA A 671 -10.19 -4.73 -19.40
C ALA A 671 -11.57 -5.33 -19.69
N ASP A 672 -11.83 -6.58 -19.31
CA ASP A 672 -13.16 -7.19 -19.45
C ASP A 672 -14.23 -6.38 -18.71
N ARG A 673 -13.93 -5.96 -17.46
CA ARG A 673 -14.86 -5.17 -16.66
C ARG A 673 -15.05 -3.76 -17.21
N LEU A 674 -14.00 -3.11 -17.70
CA LEU A 674 -14.10 -1.78 -18.32
C LEU A 674 -14.83 -1.85 -19.66
N SER A 675 -14.62 -2.90 -20.46
CA SER A 675 -15.35 -3.12 -21.71
C SER A 675 -16.85 -3.32 -21.49
N GLU A 676 -17.26 -3.89 -20.36
CA GLU A 676 -18.67 -4.01 -19.96
C GLU A 676 -19.24 -2.70 -19.43
N ALA A 677 -18.44 -1.90 -18.72
CA ALA A 677 -18.91 -0.75 -17.95
C ALA A 677 -18.78 0.60 -18.68
N PHE A 678 -17.85 0.74 -19.61
CA PHE A 678 -17.60 1.98 -20.34
C PHE A 678 -18.73 2.21 -21.35
N PRO A 679 -19.50 3.30 -21.22
CA PRO A 679 -20.65 3.53 -22.09
C PRO A 679 -20.20 4.05 -23.46
N ASP A 680 -21.16 4.18 -24.36
CA ASP A 680 -21.00 4.83 -25.67
C ASP A 680 -20.86 6.37 -25.52
N ASP A 681 -20.65 7.02 -26.66
CA ASP A 681 -20.47 8.46 -26.79
C ASP A 681 -21.78 9.27 -26.72
N ASP A 682 -22.93 8.64 -26.38
CA ASP A 682 -24.21 9.33 -26.19
C ASP A 682 -24.05 10.47 -25.17
N HIS A 683 -24.62 11.63 -25.50
CA HIS A 683 -24.57 12.82 -24.66
C HIS A 683 -25.14 12.57 -23.24
N ASN A 684 -26.15 11.71 -23.11
CA ASN A 684 -26.72 11.34 -21.82
C ASN A 684 -25.72 10.58 -20.93
N ASN A 685 -24.78 9.86 -21.55
CA ASN A 685 -23.72 9.12 -20.87
C ASN A 685 -22.47 9.99 -20.62
N ARG A 686 -22.46 11.24 -21.08
CA ARG A 686 -21.28 12.12 -21.04
C ARG A 686 -20.65 12.31 -19.70
N LYS A 687 -21.45 12.55 -18.66
CA LYS A 687 -20.93 12.67 -17.30
C LYS A 687 -20.24 11.37 -16.86
N LEU A 688 -20.82 10.23 -17.22
CA LEU A 688 -20.35 8.90 -16.80
C LEU A 688 -19.07 8.50 -17.54
N TRP A 689 -19.00 8.58 -18.87
CA TRP A 689 -17.76 8.23 -19.56
C TRP A 689 -16.63 9.22 -19.26
N ARG A 690 -16.90 10.51 -19.04
CA ARG A 690 -15.85 11.47 -18.61
C ARG A 690 -15.24 11.09 -17.27
N GLU A 691 -16.06 10.60 -16.35
CA GLU A 691 -15.61 10.09 -15.06
C GLU A 691 -14.73 8.83 -15.23
N TYR A 692 -15.05 7.97 -16.22
CA TYR A 692 -14.35 6.71 -16.46
C TYR A 692 -13.13 6.84 -17.38
N LEU A 693 -13.08 7.85 -18.23
CA LEU A 693 -12.09 8.01 -19.30
C LEU A 693 -10.63 8.00 -18.78
N PRO A 694 -10.26 8.68 -17.67
CA PRO A 694 -8.91 8.61 -17.13
C PRO A 694 -8.49 7.19 -16.73
N HIS A 695 -9.44 6.39 -16.24
CA HIS A 695 -9.21 5.02 -15.79
C HIS A 695 -8.92 4.08 -16.96
N VAL A 696 -9.71 4.21 -18.03
CA VAL A 696 -9.55 3.41 -19.24
C VAL A 696 -8.26 3.80 -19.97
N LEU A 697 -7.97 5.09 -20.12
CA LEU A 697 -6.73 5.57 -20.74
C LEU A 697 -5.48 5.09 -19.99
N SER A 698 -5.51 5.10 -18.66
CA SER A 698 -4.42 4.57 -17.82
C SER A 698 -4.15 3.09 -18.13
N MET A 699 -5.19 2.27 -18.21
CA MET A 699 -5.05 0.83 -18.50
C MET A 699 -4.59 0.57 -19.95
N VAL A 700 -5.15 1.31 -20.91
CA VAL A 700 -4.86 1.17 -22.34
C VAL A 700 -3.41 1.56 -22.70
N GLY A 701 -2.76 2.34 -21.84
CA GLY A 701 -1.34 2.69 -21.91
C GLY A 701 -0.38 1.58 -21.45
N GLU A 702 -0.87 0.55 -20.74
CA GLU A 702 -0.03 -0.54 -20.22
C GLU A 702 0.46 -1.48 -21.34
N VAL A 703 1.73 -1.88 -21.28
CA VAL A 703 2.36 -2.76 -22.27
C VAL A 703 1.68 -4.13 -22.30
N GLU A 704 1.28 -4.64 -21.14
CA GLU A 704 0.60 -5.92 -20.99
C GLU A 704 -0.81 -5.90 -21.63
N PHE A 705 -1.49 -4.75 -21.67
CA PHE A 705 -2.76 -4.61 -22.41
C PHE A 705 -2.51 -4.56 -23.92
N GLN A 706 -1.49 -3.82 -24.37
CA GLN A 706 -1.17 -3.66 -25.79
C GLN A 706 -0.85 -4.99 -26.49
N GLN A 707 -0.38 -6.00 -25.77
CA GLN A 707 -0.13 -7.35 -26.31
C GLN A 707 -1.41 -8.11 -26.67
N GLU A 708 -2.55 -7.76 -26.09
CA GLU A 708 -3.82 -8.48 -26.19
C GLU A 708 -4.99 -7.58 -26.63
N GLN A 709 -4.67 -6.35 -27.06
CA GLN A 709 -5.62 -5.30 -27.43
C GLN A 709 -6.57 -5.68 -28.57
N GLU A 710 -6.20 -6.68 -29.38
CA GLU A 710 -6.99 -7.23 -30.48
C GLU A 710 -8.36 -7.76 -30.02
N LYS A 711 -8.50 -8.13 -28.73
CA LYS A 711 -9.76 -8.59 -28.14
C LYS A 711 -10.73 -7.44 -27.78
N TYR A 712 -10.24 -6.21 -27.72
CA TYR A 712 -10.95 -5.06 -27.15
C TYR A 712 -11.15 -3.93 -28.18
N VAL A 713 -11.24 -4.26 -29.47
CA VAL A 713 -11.39 -3.29 -30.56
C VAL A 713 -12.63 -2.41 -30.38
N ASP A 714 -13.77 -2.98 -30.01
CA ASP A 714 -15.02 -2.23 -29.73
C ASP A 714 -14.84 -1.20 -28.61
N MET A 715 -14.17 -1.58 -27.52
CA MET A 715 -13.88 -0.65 -26.41
C MET A 715 -12.93 0.46 -26.87
N LEU A 716 -11.87 0.13 -27.64
CA LEU A 716 -10.95 1.12 -28.19
C LEU A 716 -11.64 2.12 -29.12
N GLN A 717 -12.60 1.64 -29.92
CA GLN A 717 -13.43 2.46 -30.78
C GLN A 717 -14.29 3.43 -29.95
N LYS A 718 -15.03 2.92 -28.95
CA LYS A 718 -15.82 3.76 -28.01
C LYS A 718 -15.00 4.84 -27.32
N ILE A 719 -13.77 4.52 -26.88
CA ILE A 719 -12.87 5.51 -26.30
C ILE A 719 -12.52 6.60 -27.32
N GLY A 720 -12.21 6.19 -28.57
CA GLY A 720 -11.95 7.12 -29.67
C GLY A 720 -13.14 8.04 -29.94
N ASP A 721 -14.35 7.48 -30.02
CA ASP A 721 -15.59 8.21 -30.27
C ASP A 721 -15.87 9.22 -29.14
N CYS A 722 -15.74 8.79 -27.87
CA CYS A 722 -15.89 9.68 -26.71
C CYS A 722 -14.86 10.83 -26.72
N LEU A 723 -13.59 10.54 -27.03
CA LEU A 723 -12.53 11.56 -27.13
C LEU A 723 -12.79 12.54 -28.28
N PHE A 724 -13.32 12.04 -29.40
CA PHE A 724 -13.70 12.86 -30.54
C PHE A 724 -14.84 13.81 -30.18
N CYS A 725 -15.90 13.30 -29.53
CA CYS A 725 -17.03 14.08 -29.02
C CYS A 725 -16.62 15.10 -27.96
N ASP A 726 -15.52 14.88 -27.24
CA ASP A 726 -14.97 15.83 -26.27
C ASP A 726 -14.04 16.89 -26.88
N GLY A 727 -13.82 16.87 -28.19
CA GLY A 727 -12.91 17.77 -28.88
C GLY A 727 -11.42 17.42 -28.69
N ARG A 728 -11.11 16.29 -28.07
CA ARG A 728 -9.73 15.80 -27.81
C ARG A 728 -9.20 15.02 -29.02
N TYR A 729 -9.23 15.67 -30.19
CA TYR A 729 -9.01 15.02 -31.49
C TYR A 729 -7.64 14.35 -31.64
N LYS A 730 -6.58 14.85 -30.98
CA LYS A 730 -5.24 14.23 -31.02
C LYS A 730 -5.20 12.90 -30.29
N GLU A 731 -5.93 12.78 -29.18
CA GLU A 731 -6.02 11.54 -28.42
C GLU A 731 -6.95 10.55 -29.12
N ALA A 732 -8.03 11.04 -29.73
CA ALA A 732 -8.91 10.23 -30.59
C ALA A 732 -8.14 9.62 -31.77
N GLU A 733 -7.31 10.41 -32.46
CA GLU A 733 -6.43 9.95 -33.56
C GLU A 733 -5.57 8.77 -33.11
N TYR A 734 -4.95 8.87 -31.93
CA TYR A 734 -4.12 7.78 -31.40
C TYR A 734 -4.92 6.47 -31.21
N GLN A 735 -6.16 6.54 -30.71
CA GLN A 735 -6.99 5.35 -30.54
C GLN A 735 -7.50 4.80 -31.87
N PHE A 736 -7.98 5.65 -32.77
CA PHE A 736 -8.46 5.21 -34.10
C PHE A 736 -7.34 4.63 -34.96
N LEU A 737 -6.11 5.16 -34.88
CA LEU A 737 -4.96 4.56 -35.55
C LEU A 737 -4.66 3.14 -35.03
N ARG A 738 -4.81 2.91 -33.72
CA ARG A 738 -4.65 1.56 -33.14
C ARG A 738 -5.73 0.60 -33.64
N VAL A 739 -6.99 1.02 -33.59
CA VAL A 739 -8.13 0.24 -34.10
C VAL A 739 -7.93 -0.10 -35.58
N LEU A 740 -7.58 0.89 -36.40
CA LEU A 740 -7.32 0.71 -37.82
C LEU A 740 -6.18 -0.28 -38.08
N ASN A 741 -5.08 -0.18 -37.34
CA ASN A 741 -3.94 -1.09 -37.50
C ASN A 741 -4.32 -2.54 -37.17
N ILE A 742 -5.09 -2.75 -36.09
CA ILE A 742 -5.58 -4.09 -35.69
C ILE A 742 -6.50 -4.67 -36.77
N GLN A 743 -7.54 -3.93 -37.17
CA GLN A 743 -8.51 -4.41 -38.16
C GLN A 743 -7.86 -4.65 -39.53
N LYS A 744 -6.90 -3.82 -39.94
CA LYS A 744 -6.15 -4.02 -41.18
C LYS A 744 -5.28 -5.29 -41.15
N GLN A 745 -4.76 -5.68 -39.99
CA GLN A 745 -4.00 -6.93 -39.82
C GLN A 745 -4.91 -8.16 -39.77
N GLU A 746 -5.99 -8.12 -38.99
CA GLU A 746 -6.87 -9.27 -38.73
C GLU A 746 -7.90 -9.50 -39.84
N LEU A 747 -8.54 -8.43 -40.33
CA LEU A 747 -9.65 -8.49 -41.30
C LEU A 747 -9.22 -8.12 -42.71
N GLY A 748 -8.10 -7.42 -42.85
CA GLY A 748 -7.57 -6.90 -44.10
C GLY A 748 -8.06 -5.48 -44.44
N PRO A 749 -7.42 -4.83 -45.44
CA PRO A 749 -7.70 -3.44 -45.81
C PRO A 749 -9.06 -3.23 -46.50
N GLU A 750 -9.66 -4.28 -47.04
CA GLU A 750 -10.93 -4.23 -47.79
C GLU A 750 -12.15 -4.55 -46.92
N HIS A 751 -11.97 -4.88 -45.63
CA HIS A 751 -13.09 -5.25 -44.77
C HIS A 751 -13.93 -4.02 -44.38
N PRO A 752 -15.28 -4.11 -44.34
CA PRO A 752 -16.15 -2.98 -44.00
C PRO A 752 -15.77 -2.26 -42.68
N GLU A 753 -15.51 -3.00 -41.61
CA GLU A 753 -15.03 -2.43 -40.34
C GLU A 753 -13.73 -1.62 -40.48
N THR A 754 -12.79 -2.10 -41.29
CA THR A 754 -11.54 -1.36 -41.58
C THR A 754 -11.84 -0.04 -42.29
N LEU A 755 -12.83 -0.02 -43.20
CA LEU A 755 -13.26 1.19 -43.90
C LEU A 755 -13.96 2.18 -42.97
N ILE A 756 -14.74 1.71 -42.00
CA ILE A 756 -15.35 2.55 -40.96
C ILE A 756 -14.25 3.21 -40.13
N SER A 757 -13.24 2.45 -39.67
CA SER A 757 -12.12 3.00 -38.90
C SER A 757 -11.28 4.01 -39.69
N MET A 758 -11.08 3.78 -41.00
CA MET A 758 -10.45 4.78 -41.87
C MET A 758 -11.30 6.05 -41.97
N SER A 759 -12.62 5.94 -42.03
CA SER A 759 -13.55 7.07 -42.08
C SER A 759 -13.56 7.87 -40.78
N ASN A 760 -13.50 7.22 -39.62
CA ASN A 760 -13.40 7.87 -38.31
C ASN A 760 -12.07 8.61 -38.16
N LEU A 761 -10.97 8.02 -38.63
CA LEU A 761 -9.67 8.68 -38.67
C LEU A 761 -9.67 9.89 -39.62
N ALA A 762 -10.29 9.78 -40.79
CA ALA A 762 -10.42 10.90 -41.72
C ALA A 762 -11.23 12.05 -41.11
N SER A 763 -12.34 11.74 -40.44
CA SER A 763 -13.16 12.72 -39.71
C SER A 763 -12.37 13.39 -38.58
N THR A 764 -11.47 12.64 -37.95
CA THR A 764 -10.54 13.17 -36.93
C THR A 764 -9.53 14.14 -37.55
N TYR A 765 -8.89 13.79 -38.67
CA TYR A 765 -8.03 14.72 -39.40
C TYR A 765 -8.78 15.97 -39.86
N TRP A 766 -10.02 15.80 -40.33
CA TRP A 766 -10.87 16.90 -40.74
C TRP A 766 -11.13 17.88 -39.58
N SER A 767 -11.43 17.36 -38.39
CA SER A 767 -11.68 18.14 -37.17
C SER A 767 -10.43 18.79 -36.60
N GLN A 768 -9.24 18.26 -36.91
CA GLN A 768 -7.95 18.88 -36.61
C GLN A 768 -7.53 19.93 -37.66
N GLY A 769 -8.36 20.21 -38.67
CA GLY A 769 -8.01 21.14 -39.76
C GLY A 769 -7.01 20.57 -40.78
N ARG A 770 -6.67 19.27 -40.68
CA ARG A 770 -5.74 18.55 -41.57
C ARG A 770 -6.48 18.02 -42.80
N TRP A 771 -7.15 18.92 -43.54
CA TRP A 771 -8.08 18.54 -44.61
C TRP A 771 -7.45 17.78 -45.78
N LYS A 772 -6.16 17.97 -46.05
CA LYS A 772 -5.44 17.21 -47.08
C LYS A 772 -5.25 15.74 -46.70
N GLU A 773 -4.93 15.48 -45.45
CA GLU A 773 -4.77 14.10 -44.94
C GLU A 773 -6.13 13.41 -44.83
N ALA A 774 -7.18 14.16 -44.47
CA ALA A 774 -8.56 13.68 -44.54
C ALA A 774 -8.95 13.30 -45.98
N GLU A 775 -8.69 14.17 -46.96
CA GLU A 775 -8.96 13.92 -48.38
C GLU A 775 -8.25 12.66 -48.89
N GLU A 776 -6.94 12.54 -48.64
CA GLU A 776 -6.16 11.37 -49.09
C GLU A 776 -6.76 10.07 -48.57
N LEU A 777 -7.21 10.05 -47.31
CA LEU A 777 -7.82 8.89 -46.69
C LEU A 777 -9.25 8.64 -47.19
N GLU A 778 -10.07 9.68 -47.34
CA GLU A 778 -11.45 9.60 -47.85
C GLU A 778 -11.51 9.13 -49.31
N VAL A 779 -10.58 9.57 -50.16
CA VAL A 779 -10.45 9.10 -51.55
C VAL A 779 -10.18 7.59 -51.57
N GLU A 780 -9.30 7.11 -50.70
CA GLU A 780 -8.98 5.69 -50.60
C GLU A 780 -10.18 4.89 -50.05
N VAL A 781 -10.84 5.37 -48.99
CA VAL A 781 -12.06 4.75 -48.46
C VAL A 781 -13.13 4.68 -49.55
N LEU A 782 -13.39 5.77 -50.27
CA LEU A 782 -14.38 5.79 -51.34
C LEU A 782 -14.06 4.78 -52.44
N ARG A 783 -12.80 4.68 -52.84
CA ARG A 783 -12.34 3.72 -53.85
C ARG A 783 -12.59 2.28 -53.39
N LEU A 784 -12.25 1.96 -52.15
CA LEU A 784 -12.42 0.64 -51.55
C LEU A 784 -13.90 0.30 -51.32
N SER A 785 -14.69 1.21 -50.75
CA SER A 785 -16.13 1.05 -50.55
C SER A 785 -16.86 0.76 -51.87
N LYS A 786 -16.51 1.48 -52.96
CA LYS A 786 -17.05 1.20 -54.30
C LYS A 786 -16.68 -0.19 -54.83
N GLN A 787 -15.46 -0.65 -54.55
CA GLN A 787 -14.96 -1.94 -55.02
C GLN A 787 -15.58 -3.11 -54.24
N VAL A 788 -15.70 -2.97 -52.92
CA VAL A 788 -16.12 -4.04 -51.99
C VAL A 788 -17.64 -4.11 -51.85
N LEU A 789 -18.28 -2.97 -51.59
CA LEU A 789 -19.71 -2.86 -51.27
C LEU A 789 -20.56 -2.47 -52.49
N GLY A 790 -19.91 -1.90 -53.51
CA GLY A 790 -20.56 -1.37 -54.70
C GLY A 790 -20.86 0.13 -54.60
N PRO A 791 -21.03 0.82 -55.74
CA PRO A 791 -21.22 2.27 -55.79
C PRO A 791 -22.57 2.76 -55.26
N GLU A 792 -23.56 1.86 -55.14
CA GLU A 792 -24.91 2.15 -54.65
C GLU A 792 -25.08 1.90 -53.15
N HIS A 793 -24.04 1.38 -52.49
CA HIS A 793 -24.10 1.05 -51.06
C HIS A 793 -24.12 2.32 -50.19
N PRO A 794 -24.91 2.36 -49.09
CA PRO A 794 -24.96 3.50 -48.18
C PRO A 794 -23.58 4.01 -47.73
N GLU A 795 -22.66 3.11 -47.35
CA GLU A 795 -21.28 3.48 -46.98
C GLU A 795 -20.49 4.15 -48.10
N ALA A 796 -20.66 3.72 -49.36
CA ALA A 796 -19.99 4.36 -50.49
C ALA A 796 -20.54 5.78 -50.70
N LEU A 797 -21.85 5.97 -50.50
CA LEU A 797 -22.50 7.29 -50.58
C LEU A 797 -22.10 8.20 -49.41
N ALA A 798 -21.99 7.65 -48.20
CA ALA A 798 -21.49 8.37 -47.02
C ALA A 798 -20.05 8.84 -47.26
N SER A 799 -19.18 7.96 -47.77
CA SER A 799 -17.79 8.28 -48.11
C SER A 799 -17.69 9.42 -49.16
N MET A 800 -18.56 9.42 -50.18
CA MET A 800 -18.64 10.53 -51.14
C MET A 800 -19.08 11.84 -50.49
N GLY A 801 -20.05 11.78 -49.56
CA GLY A 801 -20.54 12.94 -48.84
C GLY A 801 -19.46 13.57 -47.94
N SER A 802 -18.70 12.74 -47.22
CA SER A 802 -17.55 13.20 -46.41
C SER A 802 -16.50 13.88 -47.27
N LEU A 803 -16.10 13.25 -48.39
CA LEU A 803 -15.17 13.84 -49.35
C LEU A 803 -15.68 15.16 -49.94
N ALA A 804 -16.96 15.25 -50.26
CA ALA A 804 -17.58 16.49 -50.73
C ALA A 804 -17.54 17.59 -49.64
N SER A 805 -17.73 17.24 -48.37
CA SER A 805 -17.58 18.17 -47.25
C SER A 805 -16.14 18.66 -47.10
N THR A 806 -15.16 17.77 -47.26
CA THR A 806 -13.73 18.10 -47.27
C THR A 806 -13.37 19.05 -48.41
N TYR A 807 -13.79 18.75 -49.65
CA TYR A 807 -13.61 19.66 -50.80
C TYR A 807 -14.26 21.04 -50.56
N ARG A 808 -15.45 21.07 -49.97
CA ARG A 808 -16.11 22.32 -49.62
C ARG A 808 -15.30 23.14 -48.62
N LYS A 809 -14.68 22.50 -47.62
CA LYS A 809 -13.78 23.15 -46.65
C LYS A 809 -12.49 23.66 -47.27
N GLN A 810 -11.94 22.95 -48.25
CA GLN A 810 -10.77 23.40 -49.00
C GLN A 810 -11.07 24.51 -50.02
N GLY A 811 -12.34 24.89 -50.22
CA GLY A 811 -12.75 25.88 -51.23
C GLY A 811 -12.95 25.29 -52.64
N GLN A 812 -12.83 23.97 -52.81
CA GLN A 812 -13.07 23.24 -54.05
C GLN A 812 -14.56 22.96 -54.26
N TRP A 813 -15.36 24.03 -54.32
CA TRP A 813 -16.82 23.90 -54.30
C TRP A 813 -17.42 23.21 -55.53
N LYS A 814 -16.71 23.20 -56.67
CA LYS A 814 -17.16 22.51 -57.89
C LYS A 814 -17.02 21.00 -57.75
N ASP A 815 -15.89 20.53 -57.25
CA ASP A 815 -15.65 19.09 -57.02
C ASP A 815 -16.62 18.56 -55.95
N ALA A 816 -16.90 19.36 -54.92
CA ALA A 816 -17.94 19.07 -53.93
C ALA A 816 -19.35 18.98 -54.54
N GLU A 817 -19.70 19.88 -55.47
CA GLU A 817 -20.99 19.85 -56.16
C GLU A 817 -21.14 18.61 -57.05
N GLU A 818 -20.12 18.27 -57.83
CA GLU A 818 -20.14 17.10 -58.71
C GLU A 818 -20.37 15.80 -57.91
N LEU A 819 -19.65 15.62 -56.79
CA LEU A 819 -19.85 14.47 -55.90
C LEU A 819 -21.25 14.46 -55.29
N GLN A 820 -21.72 15.60 -54.77
CA GLN A 820 -22.98 15.65 -54.04
C GLN A 820 -24.21 15.49 -54.96
N VAL A 821 -24.12 15.96 -56.21
CA VAL A 821 -25.13 15.71 -57.25
C VAL A 821 -25.20 14.22 -57.58
N GLU A 822 -24.05 13.54 -57.66
CA GLU A 822 -24.00 12.10 -57.91
C GLU A 822 -24.59 11.31 -56.73
N VAL A 823 -24.24 11.65 -55.49
CA VAL A 823 -24.82 11.04 -54.28
C VAL A 823 -26.33 11.20 -54.25
N LEU A 824 -26.84 12.40 -54.55
CA LEU A 824 -28.27 12.67 -54.60
C LEU A 824 -28.97 11.85 -55.70
N ARG A 825 -28.36 11.75 -56.87
CA ARG A 825 -28.89 10.97 -58.00
C ARG A 825 -29.02 9.50 -57.64
N ILE A 826 -27.98 8.90 -57.06
CA ILE A 826 -27.97 7.49 -56.65
C ILE A 826 -28.98 7.27 -55.51
N SER A 827 -28.98 8.11 -54.47
CA SER A 827 -29.89 7.97 -53.32
C SER A 827 -31.36 8.05 -53.75
N LYS A 828 -31.71 9.00 -54.63
CA LYS A 828 -33.07 9.10 -55.22
C LYS A 828 -33.45 7.84 -56.01
N GLN A 829 -32.51 7.23 -56.73
CA GLN A 829 -32.76 6.05 -57.54
C GLN A 829 -32.93 4.77 -56.69
N VAL A 830 -32.10 4.61 -55.65
CA VAL A 830 -32.04 3.39 -54.84
C VAL A 830 -33.07 3.40 -53.69
N GLN A 831 -33.16 4.52 -52.96
CA GLN A 831 -33.93 4.62 -51.71
C GLN A 831 -35.22 5.46 -51.87
N GLY A 832 -35.35 6.21 -52.96
CA GLY A 832 -36.48 7.11 -53.19
C GLY A 832 -36.26 8.51 -52.62
N SER A 833 -37.15 9.44 -52.99
CA SER A 833 -37.04 10.87 -52.67
C SER A 833 -37.30 11.22 -51.21
N GLU A 834 -38.13 10.43 -50.53
CA GLU A 834 -38.57 10.69 -49.15
C GLU A 834 -37.67 10.02 -48.10
N HIS A 835 -36.70 9.21 -48.53
CA HIS A 835 -35.82 8.50 -47.62
C HIS A 835 -34.90 9.47 -46.84
N PRO A 836 -34.69 9.27 -45.52
CA PRO A 836 -33.85 10.15 -44.70
C PRO A 836 -32.46 10.44 -45.28
N ASN A 837 -31.78 9.45 -45.86
CA ASN A 837 -30.46 9.63 -46.48
C ASN A 837 -30.52 10.45 -47.78
N THR A 838 -31.62 10.36 -48.54
CA THR A 838 -31.84 11.23 -49.71
C THR A 838 -32.05 12.67 -49.26
N LEU A 839 -32.84 12.89 -48.20
CA LEU A 839 -33.04 14.21 -47.60
C LEU A 839 -31.72 14.79 -47.05
N HIS A 840 -30.88 13.97 -46.41
CA HIS A 840 -29.54 14.35 -45.97
C HIS A 840 -28.65 14.76 -47.16
N SER A 841 -28.68 13.98 -48.24
CA SER A 841 -27.93 14.28 -49.47
C SER A 841 -28.37 15.59 -50.13
N MET A 842 -29.67 15.91 -50.09
CA MET A 842 -30.18 17.19 -50.56
C MET A 842 -29.71 18.35 -49.67
N ALA A 843 -29.73 18.18 -48.34
CA ALA A 843 -29.25 19.20 -47.42
C ALA A 843 -27.74 19.51 -47.60
N ASN A 844 -26.93 18.47 -47.85
CA ASN A 844 -25.51 18.65 -48.15
C ASN A 844 -25.30 19.39 -49.48
N LEU A 845 -26.11 19.12 -50.50
CA LEU A 845 -26.06 19.85 -51.77
C LEU A 845 -26.44 21.32 -51.58
N ALA A 846 -27.48 21.60 -50.79
CA ALA A 846 -27.87 22.97 -50.45
C ALA A 846 -26.75 23.72 -49.74
N SER A 847 -26.06 23.07 -48.80
CA SER A 847 -24.89 23.64 -48.11
C SER A 847 -23.73 23.92 -49.07
N THR A 848 -23.54 23.11 -50.11
CA THR A 848 -22.56 23.38 -51.19
C THR A 848 -22.98 24.59 -52.03
N TYR A 849 -24.25 24.69 -52.44
CA TYR A 849 -24.76 25.88 -53.12
C TYR A 849 -24.64 27.14 -52.27
N TRP A 850 -24.92 27.04 -50.97
CA TRP A 850 -24.74 28.13 -50.02
C TRP A 850 -23.28 28.60 -49.98
N SER A 851 -22.33 27.66 -49.94
CA SER A 851 -20.89 27.96 -49.92
C SER A 851 -20.39 28.61 -51.22
N GLN A 852 -21.04 28.31 -52.35
CA GLN A 852 -20.80 28.98 -53.64
C GLN A 852 -21.45 30.37 -53.75
N GLY A 853 -22.20 30.82 -52.73
CA GLY A 853 -22.98 32.05 -52.78
C GLY A 853 -24.30 31.94 -53.58
N ARG A 854 -24.70 30.73 -53.98
CA ARG A 854 -25.93 30.43 -54.71
C ARG A 854 -27.11 30.24 -53.75
N TRP A 855 -27.38 31.25 -52.92
CA TRP A 855 -28.33 31.15 -51.81
C TRP A 855 -29.79 30.88 -52.23
N LYS A 856 -30.19 31.24 -53.45
CA LYS A 856 -31.54 30.93 -53.96
C LYS A 856 -31.72 29.44 -54.23
N GLU A 857 -30.73 28.81 -54.85
CA GLU A 857 -30.76 27.37 -55.13
C GLU A 857 -30.62 26.55 -53.85
N ALA A 858 -29.85 27.06 -52.87
CA ALA A 858 -29.82 26.50 -51.52
C ALA A 858 -31.20 26.58 -50.83
N GLU A 859 -31.85 27.75 -50.85
CA GLU A 859 -33.19 27.94 -50.26
C GLU A 859 -34.24 27.02 -50.90
N GLU A 860 -34.29 26.95 -52.22
CA GLU A 860 -35.26 26.10 -52.93
C GLU A 860 -35.15 24.64 -52.48
N LEU A 861 -33.92 24.13 -52.35
CA LEU A 861 -33.65 22.77 -51.92
C LEU A 861 -33.91 22.58 -50.42
N GLU A 862 -33.50 23.51 -49.56
CA GLU A 862 -33.73 23.47 -48.11
C GLU A 862 -35.21 23.52 -47.74
N VAL A 863 -36.02 24.33 -48.44
CA VAL A 863 -37.48 24.39 -48.24
C VAL A 863 -38.13 23.06 -48.63
N GLU A 864 -37.72 22.46 -49.75
CA GLU A 864 -38.19 21.14 -50.17
C GLU A 864 -37.85 20.08 -49.11
N VAL A 865 -36.59 20.04 -48.67
CA VAL A 865 -36.10 19.09 -47.66
C VAL A 865 -36.80 19.28 -46.33
N MET A 866 -36.93 20.51 -45.83
CA MET A 866 -37.59 20.80 -44.55
C MET A 866 -39.05 20.33 -44.57
N LYS A 867 -39.78 20.62 -45.66
CA LYS A 867 -41.17 20.19 -45.81
C LYS A 867 -41.31 18.66 -45.78
N MET A 868 -40.45 17.96 -46.52
CA MET A 868 -40.46 16.49 -46.52
C MET A 868 -40.06 15.93 -45.15
N SER A 869 -39.05 16.51 -44.49
CA SER A 869 -38.59 16.08 -43.16
C SER A 869 -39.70 16.20 -42.11
N LYS A 870 -40.44 17.31 -42.13
CA LYS A 870 -41.59 17.52 -41.25
C LYS A 870 -42.70 16.49 -41.47
N GLN A 871 -42.84 15.98 -42.69
CA GLN A 871 -43.81 14.92 -43.01
C GLN A 871 -43.32 13.53 -42.61
N VAL A 872 -42.05 13.22 -42.86
CA VAL A 872 -41.47 11.88 -42.68
C VAL A 872 -41.03 11.64 -41.23
N LEU A 873 -40.25 12.57 -40.65
CA LEU A 873 -39.64 12.45 -39.33
C LEU A 873 -40.44 13.16 -38.23
N GLY A 874 -41.29 14.11 -38.62
CA GLY A 874 -42.03 14.97 -37.69
C GLY A 874 -41.27 16.24 -37.32
N LEU A 875 -42.00 17.19 -36.71
CA LEU A 875 -41.46 18.52 -36.39
C LEU A 875 -40.47 18.52 -35.22
N GLY A 876 -40.67 17.65 -34.23
CA GLY A 876 -39.80 17.57 -33.05
C GLY A 876 -38.52 16.75 -33.25
N HIS A 877 -38.32 16.16 -34.43
CA HIS A 877 -37.14 15.35 -34.69
C HIS A 877 -35.89 16.26 -34.83
N PRO A 878 -34.75 15.94 -34.19
CA PRO A 878 -33.53 16.74 -34.26
C PRO A 878 -33.11 17.09 -35.69
N ASP A 879 -33.07 16.13 -36.61
CA ASP A 879 -32.77 16.39 -38.02
C ASP A 879 -33.68 17.42 -38.69
N THR A 880 -34.98 17.42 -38.38
CA THR A 880 -35.93 18.41 -38.92
C THR A 880 -35.58 19.80 -38.40
N LEU A 881 -35.26 19.92 -37.11
CA LEU A 881 -34.87 21.17 -36.47
C LEU A 881 -33.52 21.68 -37.00
N THR A 882 -32.54 20.81 -37.22
CA THR A 882 -31.25 21.15 -37.84
C THR A 882 -31.44 21.67 -39.27
N ARG A 883 -32.30 21.02 -40.06
CA ARG A 883 -32.65 21.45 -41.43
C ARG A 883 -33.35 22.81 -41.44
N MET A 884 -34.23 23.05 -40.47
CA MET A 884 -34.80 24.38 -40.24
C MET A 884 -33.70 25.39 -39.92
N GLY A 885 -32.82 25.13 -38.95
CA GLY A 885 -31.68 25.98 -38.65
C GLY A 885 -30.87 26.37 -39.88
N ASN A 886 -30.52 25.40 -40.74
CA ASN A 886 -29.80 25.68 -41.98
C ASN A 886 -30.56 26.61 -42.94
N LEU A 887 -31.87 26.46 -43.08
CA LEU A 887 -32.70 27.38 -43.85
C LEU A 887 -32.69 28.80 -43.27
N ALA A 888 -32.71 28.94 -41.95
CA ALA A 888 -32.58 30.25 -41.31
C ALA A 888 -31.23 30.91 -41.61
N LEU A 889 -30.14 30.13 -41.60
CA LEU A 889 -28.82 30.61 -41.99
C LEU A 889 -28.78 31.09 -43.44
N THR A 890 -29.47 30.39 -44.35
CA THR A 890 -29.64 30.84 -45.74
C THR A 890 -30.41 32.16 -45.80
N TYR A 891 -31.48 32.32 -45.03
CA TYR A 891 -32.19 33.61 -44.91
C TYR A 891 -31.29 34.73 -44.39
N CYS A 892 -30.47 34.45 -43.37
CA CYS A 892 -29.49 35.40 -42.85
C CYS A 892 -28.47 35.83 -43.91
N SER A 893 -27.90 34.89 -44.67
CA SER A 893 -26.96 35.20 -45.77
C SER A 893 -27.61 36.02 -46.89
N GLN A 894 -28.91 35.85 -47.13
CA GLN A 894 -29.67 36.68 -48.07
C GLN A 894 -30.02 38.07 -47.52
N GLY A 895 -29.70 38.39 -46.26
CA GLY A 895 -30.10 39.63 -45.59
C GLY A 895 -31.54 39.64 -45.06
N ARG A 896 -32.22 38.49 -45.06
CA ARG A 896 -33.59 38.30 -44.57
C ARG A 896 -33.60 37.93 -43.08
N TRP A 897 -32.94 38.75 -42.25
CA TRP A 897 -32.72 38.44 -40.82
C TRP A 897 -33.99 38.26 -40.00
N LYS A 898 -35.10 38.89 -40.38
CA LYS A 898 -36.41 38.71 -39.71
C LYS A 898 -37.02 37.34 -39.98
N ASP A 899 -36.86 36.83 -41.19
CA ASP A 899 -37.35 35.49 -41.54
C ASP A 899 -36.49 34.42 -40.85
N ALA A 900 -35.18 34.66 -40.74
CA ALA A 900 -34.26 33.83 -39.99
C ALA A 900 -34.59 33.80 -38.49
N GLU A 901 -34.80 34.95 -37.86
CA GLU A 901 -35.15 35.08 -36.44
C GLU A 901 -36.41 34.27 -36.08
N VAL A 902 -37.48 34.38 -36.88
CA VAL A 902 -38.72 33.63 -36.64
C VAL A 902 -38.46 32.12 -36.58
N LEU A 903 -37.63 31.63 -37.50
CA LEU A 903 -37.35 30.21 -37.63
C LEU A 903 -36.35 29.72 -36.58
N GLU A 904 -35.32 30.51 -36.26
CA GLU A 904 -34.33 30.20 -35.21
C GLU A 904 -34.94 30.22 -33.80
N VAL A 905 -35.88 31.13 -33.52
CA VAL A 905 -36.62 31.13 -32.25
C VAL A 905 -37.48 29.85 -32.13
N GLU A 906 -38.17 29.45 -33.20
CA GLU A 906 -38.92 28.18 -33.22
C GLU A 906 -38.00 26.98 -32.99
N VAL A 907 -36.86 26.93 -33.69
CA VAL A 907 -35.86 25.85 -33.56
C VAL A 907 -35.29 25.78 -32.15
N MET A 908 -34.88 26.91 -31.57
CA MET A 908 -34.28 26.98 -30.24
C MET A 908 -35.26 26.52 -29.15
N GLU A 909 -36.51 27.01 -29.17
CA GLU A 909 -37.52 26.59 -28.20
C GLU A 909 -37.86 25.10 -28.34
N MET A 910 -37.91 24.58 -29.56
CA MET A 910 -38.15 23.15 -29.80
C MET A 910 -36.98 22.29 -29.33
N PHE A 911 -35.73 22.66 -29.62
CA PHE A 911 -34.56 21.92 -29.10
C PHE A 911 -34.50 21.96 -27.58
N LYS A 912 -34.81 23.10 -26.96
CA LYS A 912 -34.91 23.24 -25.51
C LYS A 912 -35.98 22.33 -24.91
N GLN A 913 -37.10 22.10 -25.61
CA GLN A 913 -38.15 21.18 -25.19
C GLN A 913 -37.80 19.70 -25.39
N VAL A 914 -37.14 19.36 -26.51
CA VAL A 914 -36.88 17.98 -26.91
C VAL A 914 -35.60 17.43 -26.28
N LEU A 915 -34.50 18.18 -26.33
CA LEU A 915 -33.16 17.77 -25.90
C LEU A 915 -32.72 18.43 -24.59
N GLY A 916 -33.41 19.49 -24.17
CA GLY A 916 -33.05 20.27 -22.98
C GLY A 916 -32.06 21.40 -23.27
N LEU A 917 -31.87 22.28 -22.28
CA LEU A 917 -31.02 23.47 -22.41
C LEU A 917 -29.52 23.14 -22.50
N GLU A 918 -29.11 22.02 -21.92
CA GLU A 918 -27.70 21.63 -21.77
C GLU A 918 -27.16 20.91 -23.01
N HIS A 919 -28.04 20.53 -23.95
CA HIS A 919 -27.64 19.79 -25.14
C HIS A 919 -26.85 20.67 -26.11
N PRO A 920 -25.75 20.17 -26.73
CA PRO A 920 -24.95 20.92 -27.68
C PRO A 920 -25.76 21.56 -28.82
N ASP A 921 -26.73 20.84 -29.39
CA ASP A 921 -27.60 21.36 -30.45
C ASP A 921 -28.45 22.56 -30.02
N THR A 922 -28.92 22.57 -28.76
CA THR A 922 -29.63 23.71 -28.19
C THR A 922 -28.70 24.92 -28.09
N LEU A 923 -27.48 24.73 -27.57
CA LEU A 923 -26.48 25.80 -27.49
C LEU A 923 -26.09 26.36 -28.86
N ILE A 924 -25.95 25.48 -29.86
CA ILE A 924 -25.68 25.87 -31.25
C ILE A 924 -26.85 26.70 -31.82
N SER A 925 -28.09 26.28 -31.59
CA SER A 925 -29.26 27.03 -32.07
C SER A 925 -29.36 28.43 -31.44
N MET A 926 -28.98 28.56 -30.16
CA MET A 926 -28.88 29.85 -29.48
C MET A 926 -27.82 30.72 -30.16
N VAL A 927 -26.61 30.19 -30.38
CA VAL A 927 -25.54 30.98 -31.03
C VAL A 927 -25.93 31.48 -32.42
N ASN A 928 -26.65 30.66 -33.19
CA ASN A 928 -27.15 31.09 -34.50
C ASN A 928 -28.13 32.26 -34.36
N LEU A 929 -29.05 32.18 -33.41
CA LEU A 929 -29.96 33.28 -33.07
C LEU A 929 -29.23 34.54 -32.60
N ALA A 930 -28.18 34.40 -31.79
CA ALA A 930 -27.34 35.53 -31.37
C ALA A 930 -26.66 36.21 -32.57
N SER A 931 -26.11 35.41 -33.49
CA SER A 931 -25.53 35.91 -34.73
C SER A 931 -26.57 36.65 -35.57
N THR A 932 -27.80 36.16 -35.64
CA THR A 932 -28.92 36.87 -36.31
C THR A 932 -29.23 38.20 -35.63
N TYR A 933 -29.31 38.27 -34.30
CA TYR A 933 -29.46 39.53 -33.57
C TYR A 933 -28.30 40.49 -33.83
N TRP A 934 -27.07 39.98 -33.84
CA TRP A 934 -25.89 40.76 -34.14
C TRP A 934 -25.96 41.39 -35.54
N ASN A 935 -26.36 40.61 -36.55
CA ASN A 935 -26.55 41.10 -37.93
C ASN A 935 -27.68 42.13 -38.07
N GLN A 936 -28.69 42.08 -37.20
CA GLN A 936 -29.73 43.11 -37.11
C GLN A 936 -29.26 44.40 -36.41
N GLY A 937 -28.03 44.44 -35.88
CA GLY A 937 -27.52 45.52 -35.05
C GLY A 937 -28.05 45.50 -33.61
N ARG A 938 -28.74 44.43 -33.21
CA ARG A 938 -29.27 44.21 -31.86
C ARG A 938 -28.20 43.58 -30.97
N TRP A 939 -27.06 44.26 -30.82
CA TRP A 939 -25.88 43.71 -30.14
C TRP A 939 -26.08 43.39 -28.65
N LYS A 940 -27.05 44.04 -27.99
CA LYS A 940 -27.41 43.73 -26.60
C LYS A 940 -28.13 42.38 -26.49
N ASP A 941 -29.07 42.12 -27.39
CA ASP A 941 -29.80 40.85 -27.41
C ASP A 941 -28.86 39.69 -27.81
N ALA A 942 -27.90 39.96 -28.70
CA ALA A 942 -26.82 39.02 -29.02
C ALA A 942 -25.94 38.72 -27.80
N GLU A 943 -25.49 39.75 -27.08
CA GLU A 943 -24.66 39.61 -25.87
C GLU A 943 -25.36 38.79 -24.79
N GLU A 944 -26.63 39.08 -24.48
CA GLU A 944 -27.38 38.37 -23.45
C GLU A 944 -27.39 36.86 -23.71
N LEU A 945 -27.62 36.48 -24.97
CA LEU A 945 -27.68 35.09 -25.38
C LEU A 945 -26.28 34.45 -25.46
N GLU A 946 -25.27 35.16 -25.97
CA GLU A 946 -23.88 34.68 -26.05
C GLU A 946 -23.26 34.46 -24.67
N VAL A 947 -23.54 35.32 -23.70
CA VAL A 947 -23.12 35.16 -22.30
C VAL A 947 -23.78 33.92 -21.68
N GLU A 948 -25.07 33.70 -21.94
CA GLU A 948 -25.76 32.50 -21.48
C GLU A 948 -25.13 31.25 -22.09
N VAL A 949 -24.90 31.24 -23.41
CA VAL A 949 -24.27 30.11 -24.09
C VAL A 949 -22.86 29.87 -23.59
N LEU A 950 -22.03 30.90 -23.46
CA LEU A 950 -20.65 30.76 -22.99
C LEU A 950 -20.64 30.09 -21.63
N ARG A 951 -21.41 30.62 -20.67
CA ARG A 951 -21.55 30.05 -19.32
C ARG A 951 -22.02 28.60 -19.34
N MET A 952 -23.01 28.27 -20.16
CA MET A 952 -23.53 26.90 -20.27
C MET A 952 -22.53 25.97 -20.94
N SER A 953 -21.84 26.41 -22.00
CA SER A 953 -20.83 25.62 -22.71
C SER A 953 -19.58 25.37 -21.84
N GLU A 954 -19.14 26.33 -21.04
CA GLU A 954 -18.08 26.13 -20.05
C GLU A 954 -18.48 25.10 -19.00
N TRP A 955 -19.73 25.13 -18.52
CA TRP A 955 -20.23 24.20 -17.52
C TRP A 955 -20.48 22.79 -18.07
N VAL A 956 -21.12 22.68 -19.23
CA VAL A 956 -21.41 21.39 -19.88
C VAL A 956 -20.13 20.84 -20.51
N LEU A 957 -19.57 21.55 -21.50
CA LEU A 957 -18.51 21.04 -22.36
C LEU A 957 -17.12 21.20 -21.75
N GLY A 958 -16.91 22.24 -20.96
CA GLY A 958 -15.62 22.62 -20.40
C GLY A 958 -15.02 23.83 -21.14
N PRO A 959 -14.07 24.55 -20.51
CA PRO A 959 -13.50 25.79 -21.06
C PRO A 959 -12.66 25.56 -22.33
N GLU A 960 -11.99 24.40 -22.43
CA GLU A 960 -11.08 24.07 -23.53
C GLU A 960 -11.80 23.47 -24.76
N HIS A 961 -13.11 23.19 -24.66
CA HIS A 961 -13.84 22.55 -25.73
C HIS A 961 -13.97 23.50 -26.95
N PRO A 962 -13.80 23.02 -28.20
CA PRO A 962 -13.89 23.85 -29.40
C PRO A 962 -15.14 24.75 -29.45
N SER A 963 -16.33 24.21 -29.17
CA SER A 963 -17.58 24.99 -29.10
C SER A 963 -17.56 26.13 -28.09
N THR A 964 -16.97 25.94 -26.91
CA THR A 964 -16.83 26.98 -25.88
C THR A 964 -15.92 28.11 -26.38
N LEU A 965 -14.78 27.74 -26.97
CA LEU A 965 -13.83 28.68 -27.54
C LEU A 965 -14.43 29.47 -28.72
N ILE A 966 -15.42 28.91 -29.43
CA ILE A 966 -16.14 29.62 -30.48
C ILE A 966 -17.11 30.64 -29.88
N SER A 967 -17.89 30.25 -28.88
CA SER A 967 -18.77 31.18 -28.14
C SER A 967 -17.99 32.37 -27.57
N MET A 968 -16.79 32.14 -27.03
CA MET A 968 -15.89 33.22 -26.57
C MET A 968 -15.54 34.21 -27.67
N GLY A 969 -15.15 33.72 -28.86
CA GLY A 969 -14.80 34.59 -29.99
C GLY A 969 -15.99 35.38 -30.55
N ASN A 970 -17.21 34.84 -30.45
CA ASN A 970 -18.42 35.54 -30.89
C ASN A 970 -18.76 36.68 -29.93
N LEU A 971 -18.71 36.39 -28.63
CA LEU A 971 -18.89 37.40 -27.59
C LEU A 971 -17.85 38.52 -27.70
N ALA A 972 -16.59 38.17 -28.00
CA ALA A 972 -15.55 39.16 -28.28
C ALA A 972 -15.89 40.04 -29.49
N SER A 973 -16.41 39.45 -30.58
CA SER A 973 -16.87 40.17 -31.78
C SER A 973 -18.08 41.07 -31.50
N THR A 974 -18.99 40.65 -30.61
CA THR A 974 -20.11 41.46 -30.13
C THR A 974 -19.63 42.64 -29.30
N TYR A 975 -18.71 42.43 -28.35
CA TYR A 975 -18.07 43.53 -27.60
C TYR A 975 -17.33 44.51 -28.49
N GLN A 976 -16.61 43.99 -29.49
CA GLN A 976 -15.97 44.81 -30.52
C GLN A 976 -16.99 45.72 -31.21
N SER A 977 -18.12 45.16 -31.65
CA SER A 977 -19.18 45.91 -32.34
C SER A 977 -19.87 46.95 -31.45
N GLN A 978 -19.93 46.71 -30.14
CA GLN A 978 -20.41 47.67 -29.14
C GLN A 978 -19.40 48.77 -28.77
N GLY A 979 -18.16 48.70 -29.28
CA GLY A 979 -17.07 49.62 -28.91
C GLY A 979 -16.38 49.29 -27.58
N ARG A 980 -16.62 48.10 -27.03
CA ARG A 980 -16.06 47.58 -25.77
C ARG A 980 -14.74 46.85 -26.03
N TRP A 981 -13.78 47.55 -26.63
CA TRP A 981 -12.56 46.95 -27.20
C TRP A 981 -11.67 46.22 -26.19
N LYS A 982 -11.65 46.64 -24.92
CA LYS A 982 -10.84 46.00 -23.87
C LYS A 982 -11.36 44.62 -23.51
N GLU A 983 -12.66 44.50 -23.32
CA GLU A 983 -13.31 43.21 -23.01
C GLU A 983 -13.23 42.26 -24.22
N ALA A 984 -13.34 42.79 -25.44
CA ALA A 984 -13.09 42.04 -26.66
C ALA A 984 -11.64 41.51 -26.73
N GLU A 985 -10.64 42.35 -26.42
CA GLU A 985 -9.22 41.95 -26.42
C GLU A 985 -8.92 40.87 -25.38
N GLU A 986 -9.46 40.99 -24.16
CA GLU A 986 -9.28 39.99 -23.11
C GLU A 986 -9.81 38.60 -23.55
N LEU A 987 -11.04 38.55 -24.08
CA LEU A 987 -11.64 37.32 -24.58
C LEU A 987 -10.96 36.78 -25.84
N ASP A 988 -10.56 37.64 -26.78
CA ASP A 988 -9.86 37.23 -28.01
C ASP A 988 -8.50 36.60 -27.68
N ILE A 989 -7.75 37.17 -26.73
CA ILE A 989 -6.46 36.62 -26.28
C ILE A 989 -6.66 35.27 -25.61
N GLU A 990 -7.64 35.17 -24.70
CA GLU A 990 -7.96 33.93 -23.99
C GLU A 990 -8.35 32.81 -24.97
N ALA A 991 -9.29 33.08 -25.88
CA ALA A 991 -9.71 32.12 -26.89
C ALA A 991 -8.57 31.71 -27.83
N MET A 992 -7.71 32.66 -28.26
CA MET A 992 -6.59 32.36 -29.16
C MET A 992 -5.52 31.49 -28.49
N GLU A 993 -5.11 31.82 -27.26
CA GLU A 993 -4.10 31.03 -26.55
C GLU A 993 -4.63 29.65 -26.17
N MET A 994 -5.90 29.51 -25.77
CA MET A 994 -6.51 28.19 -25.53
C MET A 994 -6.59 27.35 -26.82
N ARG A 995 -7.05 27.91 -27.95
CA ARG A 995 -7.08 27.18 -29.24
C ARG A 995 -5.68 26.76 -29.68
N LYS A 996 -4.69 27.64 -29.50
CA LYS A 996 -3.29 27.35 -29.80
C LYS A 996 -2.72 26.21 -28.96
N GLN A 997 -3.12 26.10 -27.69
CA GLN A 997 -2.75 24.97 -26.83
C GLN A 997 -3.45 23.67 -27.24
N VAL A 998 -4.78 23.70 -27.39
CA VAL A 998 -5.61 22.51 -27.63
C VAL A 998 -5.46 22.01 -29.07
N GLN A 999 -5.82 22.85 -30.04
CA GLN A 999 -5.88 22.50 -31.47
C GLN A 999 -4.53 22.70 -32.17
N GLY A 1000 -3.74 23.68 -31.72
CA GLY A 1000 -2.43 24.01 -32.28
C GLY A 1000 -2.40 25.38 -32.98
N PRO A 1001 -1.19 25.92 -33.23
CA PRO A 1001 -1.02 27.26 -33.80
C PRO A 1001 -1.45 27.37 -35.28
N GLU A 1002 -1.46 26.26 -36.01
CA GLU A 1002 -1.79 26.24 -37.45
C GLU A 1002 -3.26 25.89 -37.72
N HIS A 1003 -4.05 25.61 -36.68
CA HIS A 1003 -5.46 25.25 -36.83
C HIS A 1003 -6.26 26.42 -37.44
N PRO A 1004 -7.16 26.20 -38.43
CA PRO A 1004 -7.92 27.26 -39.07
C PRO A 1004 -8.69 28.17 -38.09
N ASP A 1005 -9.21 27.61 -37.00
CA ASP A 1005 -9.91 28.39 -35.96
C ASP A 1005 -8.95 29.25 -35.12
N THR A 1006 -7.73 28.78 -34.85
CA THR A 1006 -6.69 29.59 -34.20
C THR A 1006 -6.31 30.78 -35.08
N LEU A 1007 -6.17 30.55 -36.38
CA LEU A 1007 -5.86 31.61 -37.35
C LEU A 1007 -7.01 32.63 -37.46
N THR A 1008 -8.25 32.19 -37.26
CA THR A 1008 -9.42 33.08 -37.19
C THR A 1008 -9.43 33.92 -35.93
N SER A 1009 -9.11 33.36 -34.76
CA SER A 1009 -8.91 34.16 -33.54
C SER A 1009 -7.76 35.16 -33.68
N MET A 1010 -6.64 34.77 -34.31
CA MET A 1010 -5.54 35.70 -34.61
C MET A 1010 -5.98 36.85 -35.51
N ASN A 1011 -6.78 36.57 -36.54
CA ASN A 1011 -7.34 37.57 -37.43
C ASN A 1011 -8.24 38.55 -36.66
N ASN A 1012 -9.15 38.04 -35.81
CA ASN A 1012 -10.08 38.86 -35.04
C ASN A 1012 -9.34 39.74 -34.04
N LEU A 1013 -8.39 39.17 -33.28
CA LEU A 1013 -7.55 39.93 -32.35
C LEU A 1013 -6.77 41.04 -33.06
N ALA A 1014 -6.23 40.77 -34.25
CA ALA A 1014 -5.53 41.79 -35.03
C ALA A 1014 -6.46 42.96 -35.40
N ILE A 1015 -7.72 42.68 -35.78
CA ILE A 1015 -8.73 43.72 -36.07
C ILE A 1015 -9.11 44.47 -34.77
N THR A 1016 -9.26 43.77 -33.64
CA THR A 1016 -9.51 44.38 -32.32
C THR A 1016 -8.37 45.34 -31.95
N TRP A 1017 -7.11 44.94 -32.10
CA TRP A 1017 -5.95 45.81 -31.88
C TRP A 1017 -5.89 46.98 -32.86
N ARG A 1018 -6.25 46.78 -34.13
CA ARG A 1018 -6.35 47.87 -35.12
C ARG A 1018 -7.38 48.92 -34.66
N SER A 1019 -8.52 48.46 -34.16
CA SER A 1019 -9.61 49.31 -33.65
C SER A 1019 -9.23 50.08 -32.36
N GLN A 1020 -8.26 49.56 -31.59
CA GLN A 1020 -7.67 50.23 -30.42
C GLN A 1020 -6.46 51.14 -30.76
N GLU A 1021 -6.20 51.41 -32.05
CA GLU A 1021 -5.02 52.18 -32.51
C GLU A 1021 -3.66 51.53 -32.18
N LYS A 1022 -3.62 50.23 -31.85
CA LYS A 1022 -2.38 49.45 -31.66
C LYS A 1022 -1.82 48.97 -33.02
N LEU A 1023 -1.61 49.91 -33.94
CA LEU A 1023 -1.40 49.64 -35.38
C LEU A 1023 -0.24 48.67 -35.67
N GLN A 1024 0.91 48.84 -35.00
CA GLN A 1024 2.09 47.99 -35.24
C GLN A 1024 1.88 46.54 -34.79
N ALA A 1025 1.25 46.32 -33.63
CA ALA A 1025 0.95 44.99 -33.13
C ALA A 1025 -0.12 44.30 -33.98
N ALA A 1026 -1.14 45.05 -34.41
CA ALA A 1026 -2.19 44.57 -35.31
C ALA A 1026 -1.61 44.09 -36.66
N SER A 1027 -0.78 44.90 -37.31
CA SER A 1027 -0.18 44.55 -38.60
C SER A 1027 0.76 43.35 -38.47
N ALA A 1028 1.58 43.28 -37.42
CA ALA A 1028 2.48 42.14 -37.18
C ALA A 1028 1.72 40.82 -36.96
N LEU A 1029 0.59 40.85 -36.22
CA LEU A 1029 -0.24 39.67 -36.01
C LEU A 1029 -0.98 39.25 -37.29
N MET A 1030 -1.47 40.22 -38.06
CA MET A 1030 -2.13 39.97 -39.35
C MET A 1030 -1.15 39.40 -40.39
N GLU A 1031 0.09 39.90 -40.46
CA GLU A 1031 1.14 39.32 -41.32
C GLU A 1031 1.39 37.84 -41.00
N GLN A 1032 1.48 37.51 -39.70
CA GLN A 1032 1.63 36.11 -39.27
C GLN A 1032 0.40 35.28 -39.64
N CYS A 1033 -0.81 35.79 -39.44
CA CYS A 1033 -2.05 35.11 -39.83
C CYS A 1033 -2.09 34.83 -41.34
N VAL A 1034 -1.77 35.81 -42.18
CA VAL A 1034 -1.71 35.67 -43.64
C VAL A 1034 -0.69 34.61 -44.06
N ALA A 1035 0.52 34.64 -43.49
CA ALA A 1035 1.56 33.67 -43.80
C ALA A 1035 1.11 32.23 -43.48
N LEU A 1036 0.50 32.03 -42.30
CA LEU A 1036 0.00 30.72 -41.86
C LEU A 1036 -1.21 30.26 -42.68
N ARG A 1037 -2.19 31.13 -42.95
CA ARG A 1037 -3.36 30.79 -43.78
C ARG A 1037 -2.94 30.39 -45.20
N ASN A 1038 -2.00 31.11 -45.82
CA ASN A 1038 -1.46 30.74 -47.13
C ASN A 1038 -0.75 29.38 -47.12
N LYS A 1039 -0.05 29.05 -46.03
CA LYS A 1039 0.63 27.75 -45.87
C LYS A 1039 -0.36 26.60 -45.69
N VAL A 1040 -1.35 26.76 -44.81
CA VAL A 1040 -2.26 25.69 -44.37
C VAL A 1040 -3.41 25.49 -45.38
N LEU A 1041 -4.10 26.58 -45.73
CA LEU A 1041 -5.30 26.55 -46.56
C LEU A 1041 -4.99 26.69 -48.05
N GLY A 1042 -3.83 27.26 -48.38
CA GLY A 1042 -3.46 27.64 -49.74
C GLY A 1042 -3.83 29.09 -50.06
N PRO A 1043 -3.14 29.73 -51.02
CA PRO A 1043 -3.30 31.15 -51.32
C PRO A 1043 -4.65 31.50 -51.97
N ASP A 1044 -5.28 30.53 -52.61
CA ASP A 1044 -6.57 30.71 -53.30
C ASP A 1044 -7.77 30.48 -52.37
N HIS A 1045 -7.53 30.07 -51.12
CA HIS A 1045 -8.59 29.86 -50.14
C HIS A 1045 -9.26 31.20 -49.77
N PRO A 1046 -10.61 31.27 -49.65
CA PRO A 1046 -11.31 32.52 -49.34
C PRO A 1046 -10.82 33.23 -48.06
N ASP A 1047 -10.43 32.49 -47.02
CA ASP A 1047 -9.86 33.07 -45.79
C ASP A 1047 -8.50 33.71 -46.01
N ALA A 1048 -7.64 33.03 -46.76
CA ALA A 1048 -6.30 33.50 -47.05
C ALA A 1048 -6.36 34.77 -47.91
N LEU A 1049 -7.22 34.77 -48.93
CA LEU A 1049 -7.51 35.93 -49.77
C LEU A 1049 -8.03 37.11 -48.95
N SER A 1050 -8.99 36.87 -48.05
CA SER A 1050 -9.57 37.92 -47.21
C SER A 1050 -8.55 38.55 -46.27
N SER A 1051 -7.76 37.76 -45.54
CA SER A 1051 -6.73 38.32 -44.66
C SER A 1051 -5.63 39.01 -45.45
N THR A 1052 -5.27 38.49 -46.62
CA THR A 1052 -4.28 39.12 -47.51
C THR A 1052 -4.80 40.47 -48.00
N GLN A 1053 -6.07 40.57 -48.37
CA GLN A 1053 -6.68 41.83 -48.79
C GLN A 1053 -6.74 42.82 -47.62
N THR A 1054 -7.18 42.37 -46.45
CA THR A 1054 -7.23 43.20 -45.22
C THR A 1054 -5.86 43.80 -44.89
N LEU A 1055 -4.80 42.97 -44.96
CA LEU A 1055 -3.43 43.42 -44.73
C LEU A 1055 -2.96 44.44 -45.79
N ARG A 1056 -3.34 44.26 -47.07
CA ARG A 1056 -3.05 45.24 -48.12
C ARG A 1056 -3.76 46.56 -47.87
N ASP A 1057 -5.04 46.51 -47.50
CA ASP A 1057 -5.85 47.69 -47.22
C ASP A 1057 -5.22 48.50 -46.07
N TRP A 1058 -4.82 47.82 -44.98
CA TRP A 1058 -4.09 48.47 -43.87
C TRP A 1058 -2.75 49.06 -44.31
N ALA A 1059 -2.00 48.37 -45.16
CA ALA A 1059 -0.74 48.88 -45.69
C ALA A 1059 -0.92 50.10 -46.62
N GLU A 1060 -2.06 50.23 -47.28
CA GLU A 1060 -2.42 51.40 -48.08
C GLU A 1060 -2.90 52.57 -47.22
N GLU A 1061 -3.67 52.32 -46.18
CA GLU A 1061 -4.10 53.31 -45.18
C GLU A 1061 -2.91 53.89 -44.38
N ASP A 1062 -1.94 53.05 -44.03
CA ASP A 1062 -0.76 53.44 -43.26
C ASP A 1062 0.31 54.15 -44.11
N ARG A 1063 0.12 54.29 -45.43
CA ARG A 1063 1.04 55.07 -46.28
C ARG A 1063 0.93 56.55 -45.93
N PRO A 1064 2.04 57.24 -45.61
CA PRO A 1064 2.02 58.68 -45.43
C PRO A 1064 1.62 59.36 -46.75
N LEU A 1065 0.57 60.18 -46.71
CA LEU A 1065 0.17 61.03 -47.84
C LEU A 1065 1.38 61.84 -48.33
N ARG A 1066 1.78 61.63 -49.59
CA ARG A 1066 2.77 62.52 -50.23
C ARG A 1066 2.17 63.92 -50.33
N PRO A 1067 2.94 64.99 -50.05
CA PRO A 1067 2.48 66.35 -50.34
C PRO A 1067 2.23 66.47 -51.83
N SER A 1068 1.04 66.93 -52.21
CA SER A 1068 0.73 67.37 -53.56
C SER A 1068 1.78 68.38 -54.02
N GLN A 1069 2.41 68.12 -55.17
CA GLN A 1069 3.30 69.07 -55.83
C GLN A 1069 2.51 70.35 -56.18
N ALA A 1070 2.76 71.41 -55.41
CA ALA A 1070 2.57 72.78 -55.86
C ALA A 1070 3.91 73.26 -56.41
N GLU A 1071 3.95 73.62 -57.70
CA GLU A 1071 4.55 74.84 -58.27
C GLU A 1071 4.85 74.64 -59.77
N SER A 1072 4.09 75.32 -60.62
CA SER A 1072 4.68 76.40 -61.42
C SER A 1072 3.60 77.33 -61.95
N ASP A 1073 3.85 78.61 -61.66
CA ASP A 1073 3.22 79.84 -62.12
C ASP A 1073 2.59 79.82 -63.53
N GLN A 1074 1.37 80.36 -63.64
CA GLN A 1074 1.09 81.63 -64.33
C GLN A 1074 -0.39 82.04 -64.20
N HIS A 1075 -0.61 83.24 -63.65
CA HIS A 1075 -1.84 84.06 -63.63
C HIS A 1075 -2.38 84.41 -65.05
N PRO A 1076 -3.55 85.09 -65.22
CA PRO A 1076 -4.62 85.49 -64.27
C PRO A 1076 -6.05 85.10 -64.80
N ASP A 1077 -7.16 85.18 -64.06
CA ASP A 1077 -7.92 86.40 -63.74
C ASP A 1077 -9.19 86.02 -62.94
N GLY A 1078 -9.62 86.94 -62.07
CA GLY A 1078 -11.06 87.21 -61.88
C GLY A 1078 -11.75 86.75 -60.58
N ILE A 1079 -11.87 87.68 -59.62
CA ILE A 1079 -13.09 88.09 -58.86
C ILE A 1079 -13.97 86.99 -58.19
N SER A 1080 -14.58 87.08 -57.00
CA SER A 1080 -14.50 87.82 -55.73
C SER A 1080 -15.70 87.34 -54.87
N ALA A 1081 -15.62 87.49 -53.54
CA ALA A 1081 -16.73 87.76 -52.59
C ALA A 1081 -17.72 86.61 -52.26
N ALA A 1082 -17.79 86.13 -51.01
CA ALA A 1082 -18.48 86.70 -49.81
C ALA A 1082 -20.00 86.34 -49.81
N ALA A 1083 -20.73 86.09 -48.72
CA ALA A 1083 -20.54 86.01 -47.26
C ALA A 1083 -21.92 85.63 -46.63
N VAL A 1084 -21.99 85.65 -45.28
CA VAL A 1084 -23.18 85.85 -44.39
C VAL A 1084 -23.96 84.56 -44.02
N VAL A 1085 -23.94 84.01 -42.79
CA VAL A 1085 -24.25 84.45 -41.39
C VAL A 1085 -25.75 84.65 -41.09
N THR A 1086 -26.30 83.86 -40.15
CA THR A 1086 -27.27 84.18 -39.04
C THR A 1086 -27.92 82.86 -38.57
N GLU A 1087 -27.73 82.35 -37.34
CA GLU A 1087 -28.24 82.72 -35.99
C GLU A 1087 -29.66 82.22 -35.61
N LEU A 1088 -29.66 81.35 -34.57
CA LEU A 1088 -30.54 81.23 -33.38
C LEU A 1088 -31.86 80.41 -33.38
N ASP A 1089 -31.77 79.36 -32.54
CA ASP A 1089 -32.64 78.88 -31.44
C ASP A 1089 -34.08 78.35 -31.62
N ASN A 1090 -34.19 77.09 -31.14
CA ASN A 1090 -35.19 76.47 -30.26
C ASN A 1090 -36.26 75.49 -30.78
N ASP A 1091 -36.27 74.37 -30.04
CA ASP A 1091 -37.34 73.44 -29.63
C ASP A 1091 -37.69 72.22 -30.50
N GLU A 1092 -37.04 71.12 -30.11
CA GLU A 1092 -37.53 69.76 -29.79
C GLU A 1092 -38.53 69.01 -30.69
N HIS A 1093 -38.08 67.79 -30.97
CA HIS A 1093 -38.81 66.55 -31.28
C HIS A 1093 -39.42 66.37 -32.68
N ILE A 1094 -38.71 65.57 -33.50
CA ILE A 1094 -39.10 64.22 -33.96
C ILE A 1094 -38.00 63.76 -34.95
N GLU A 1095 -37.20 62.77 -34.57
CA GLU A 1095 -36.24 62.13 -35.46
C GLU A 1095 -36.98 61.21 -36.45
N ARG A 1096 -37.11 61.71 -37.68
CA ARG A 1096 -37.08 60.91 -38.89
C ARG A 1096 -35.68 61.02 -39.46
N THR A 1097 -35.00 59.89 -39.65
CA THR A 1097 -33.89 59.81 -40.61
C THR A 1097 -34.02 58.52 -41.40
N GLU A 1098 -34.38 58.70 -42.67
CA GLU A 1098 -34.07 57.77 -43.76
C GLU A 1098 -32.55 57.57 -43.92
N PRO A 1099 -32.12 56.45 -44.51
CA PRO A 1099 -30.74 56.00 -44.45
C PRO A 1099 -29.84 56.69 -45.49
N TYR A 1100 -28.66 57.12 -45.03
CA TYR A 1100 -27.56 57.51 -45.90
C TYR A 1100 -27.02 56.26 -46.64
N GLN A 1101 -27.33 56.14 -47.92
CA GLN A 1101 -26.59 55.28 -48.84
C GLN A 1101 -25.20 55.89 -49.07
N SER A 1102 -24.15 55.30 -48.50
CA SER A 1102 -22.78 55.49 -49.00
C SER A 1102 -22.39 54.31 -49.88
N GLN A 1103 -22.31 54.56 -51.18
CA GLN A 1103 -21.69 53.69 -52.18
C GLN A 1103 -20.17 53.68 -51.99
N ILE A 1104 -19.64 52.78 -51.14
CA ILE A 1104 -18.26 52.30 -51.21
C ILE A 1104 -18.32 50.79 -50.91
N GLY A 1105 -18.02 49.96 -51.91
CA GLY A 1105 -18.10 48.51 -51.83
C GLY A 1105 -16.94 47.89 -51.04
N LEU A 1106 -16.93 48.08 -49.72
CA LEU A 1106 -16.19 47.24 -48.79
C LEU A 1106 -17.12 46.11 -48.35
N ALA A 1107 -16.70 44.85 -48.51
CA ALA A 1107 -17.40 43.75 -47.87
C ALA A 1107 -17.32 43.99 -46.35
N THR A 1108 -18.47 44.18 -45.71
CA THR A 1108 -18.56 44.40 -44.26
C THR A 1108 -17.95 43.21 -43.52
N PRO A 1109 -17.23 43.42 -42.40
CA PRO A 1109 -16.75 42.35 -41.53
C PRO A 1109 -17.84 41.33 -41.13
N ALA A 1110 -19.10 41.78 -41.07
CA ALA A 1110 -20.30 40.95 -40.90
C ALA A 1110 -20.51 39.87 -41.98
N LYS A 1111 -20.13 40.15 -43.23
CA LYS A 1111 -20.25 39.20 -44.34
C LYS A 1111 -19.20 38.08 -44.25
N LEU A 1112 -18.01 38.42 -43.75
CA LEU A 1112 -16.93 37.48 -43.44
C LEU A 1112 -17.20 36.67 -42.17
N PHE A 1113 -17.87 37.28 -41.18
CA PHE A 1113 -18.31 36.64 -39.94
C PHE A 1113 -19.35 35.53 -40.20
N LEU A 1114 -20.35 35.78 -41.06
CA LEU A 1114 -21.37 34.80 -41.44
C LEU A 1114 -20.86 33.67 -42.35
N GLU A 1115 -19.89 33.93 -43.23
CA GLU A 1115 -19.36 32.92 -44.16
C GLU A 1115 -18.54 31.82 -43.46
N LYS A 1116 -17.94 32.12 -42.28
CA LYS A 1116 -16.85 31.32 -41.68
C LYS A 1116 -16.98 31.02 -40.18
N HIS A 1117 -18.17 31.21 -39.61
CA HIS A 1117 -18.38 31.02 -38.18
C HIS A 1117 -18.28 29.51 -37.78
N PRO A 1118 -17.45 29.12 -36.82
CA PRO A 1118 -17.23 27.70 -36.55
C PRO A 1118 -18.40 26.98 -35.83
N ILE A 1119 -19.33 27.72 -35.20
CA ILE A 1119 -20.60 27.15 -34.70
C ILE A 1119 -21.62 26.93 -35.83
N LEU A 1120 -21.54 27.68 -36.93
CA LEU A 1120 -22.31 27.41 -38.16
C LEU A 1120 -21.78 26.17 -38.88
N ILE A 1121 -20.62 25.64 -38.47
CA ILE A 1121 -20.01 24.43 -39.01
C ILE A 1121 -20.40 23.23 -38.13
N ALA A 1122 -20.41 23.40 -36.81
CA ALA A 1122 -20.89 22.38 -35.87
C ALA A 1122 -22.38 22.03 -36.06
N SER A 1123 -23.23 23.00 -36.43
CA SER A 1123 -24.64 22.74 -36.79
C SER A 1123 -24.82 22.01 -38.14
N ARG A 1124 -23.75 21.90 -38.94
CA ARG A 1124 -23.76 21.31 -40.30
C ARG A 1124 -23.16 19.91 -40.35
N SER A 1125 -22.72 19.39 -39.22
CA SER A 1125 -22.31 18.00 -39.02
C SER A 1125 -23.03 17.48 -37.78
N SER A 1126 -24.32 17.17 -37.91
CA SER A 1126 -24.86 16.06 -37.14
C SER A 1126 -23.96 14.87 -37.47
N SER A 1127 -23.28 14.35 -36.45
CA SER A 1127 -22.41 13.18 -36.51
C SER A 1127 -22.87 12.17 -37.56
N SER A 1128 -21.91 11.69 -38.35
CA SER A 1128 -21.97 10.34 -38.89
C SER A 1128 -22.09 9.37 -37.72
N VAL A 1129 -23.32 9.11 -37.28
CA VAL A 1129 -23.63 7.84 -36.62
C VAL A 1129 -23.33 6.78 -37.70
N PRO A 1130 -22.47 5.78 -37.44
CA PRO A 1130 -22.42 4.61 -38.32
C PRO A 1130 -23.85 4.06 -38.43
N PRO A 1131 -24.32 3.56 -39.58
CA PRO A 1131 -25.64 2.97 -39.63
C PRO A 1131 -25.61 1.65 -38.85
N THR A 1132 -25.90 1.70 -37.55
CA THR A 1132 -26.09 0.50 -36.73
C THR A 1132 -27.44 0.54 -36.03
N HIS A 1133 -28.25 -0.44 -36.47
CA HIS A 1133 -29.52 -0.94 -35.95
C HIS A 1133 -30.82 -0.19 -36.28
N ASP A 1134 -31.62 -0.88 -37.10
CA ASP A 1134 -33.07 -0.74 -37.25
C ASP A 1134 -33.76 -0.45 -35.90
N LEU A 1135 -34.42 0.72 -35.81
CA LEU A 1135 -35.54 0.92 -34.90
C LEU A 1135 -36.82 0.48 -35.63
N GLU A 1136 -36.93 -0.82 -35.92
CA GLU A 1136 -38.24 -1.46 -36.03
C GLU A 1136 -38.60 -2.03 -34.64
N ASP A 1137 -39.85 -1.79 -34.24
CA ASP A 1137 -40.54 -2.24 -33.03
C ASP A 1137 -40.31 -1.45 -31.72
N VAL A 1138 -41.16 -0.41 -31.53
CA VAL A 1138 -41.60 0.06 -30.21
C VAL A 1138 -43.10 -0.20 -30.09
N ASP A 1139 -43.46 -1.16 -29.23
CA ASP A 1139 -44.76 -1.27 -28.54
C ASP A 1139 -44.52 -0.97 -27.04
#